data_AF-A0A7Y5NE99-F1
#
_entry.id   AF-A0A7Y5NE99-F1
#
_cell.length_a   1.000
_cell.length_b   1.000
_cell.length_c   1.000
_cell.angle_alpha   90.00
_cell.angle_beta   90.00
_cell.angle_gamma   90.00
#
_symmetry.space_group_name_H-M   'P 1'
#
loop_
_entity.id
_entity.type
_entity.pdbx_description
1 polymer ?
#
loop_
_entity_poly.entity_id
_entity_poly.type
_entity_poly.pdbx_seq_one_letter_code
_entity_poly.pdbx_strand_id
1 'polypeptide(L)'
;MKQCADSPLPFINFDYDHFMDSEKLFAQIRSALAERLQQSQVDLKQLGSAGLMGLFLGAIAAPLFAVAGNAGEAAKAFANIIGGVGGNLLANFMQRFYDARDDEARQAVLDELMARMQAESAKSDEMLIALQYLMERVEALQAAQQAFGAQQTEWLKQQLFVLRPIPADLAAHRAFTRQVRRYFQLQRAQIEEGVYLGGEQRADFLLTERIMGGDSFRTVVQCVTTQQGRADEAMLVNLLNWLQSAKNQNKCERAMIVTDAGLSPGAHGQAEGCGWKVRRYDDLLASLMDFSLYLDKLVEDFTQPRPNSELPASNEYYVPLIARDERKGEDSAGFDLFDHVAQWINRPSPAPPLMLLGEYGTGKTTFARKLAFELARQYRAAQERSASGMPGPRPRLPLLINLLDFVENKRLDALITYYLDKHCGVEKPRYELFEALNEAGMFVIILDGFDEMAVRVDSDTIEKHLYQIEQLAKPQASRVLLTGRPEFFMSREEMEKGLWLHHQILPNRFKSYEALRLKLWEDEQVREFLDRLVPHLSNASGDSRAYYERIQNIPGFKEIDQEGLAQRAVLLEMIAQTLYLFDAATPITRPNLYQVYLERELQRQHLKKRRELLIKDRDRLALLQKLAAGSYETSTSGIDYKAAEELVKPALPPEIAASPTSVENYTREFLNCSFLRHGPGDLYIFSHRSFRGYLAAKELLPRLLEGSAKPQRLEQDCINFLAEMMAEHCTPAFYRKQVEDELRKTGLPEGTTRTKDGRFFSKLPSGLQVEMIYVASGPFVCGAEGENSLPPQIAVVEKGFWLDKTPVTNEQYQHFLQAHPKHRAPSEQSDWAKPYNWKSRNFPEGKGQHPVVIVSWDDAKAFCAWAGKMLPSELQWEKAGRGIDAREYPWGNVWDREKCNSASYWAKRDLFTRDEWNDWYENDFKKNLLGKQIMTTPVGSFADNVSAYGGVDCAGNVWEWCEDFFDEKKTLRVLRGGAWSVQPSYLSCARRIRVGPFDRRNGIGLRCART
;
A
#
# COMPACT_ATOMS: atom_id res chain seq x y z
N MET A 1 15.86 -51.71 6.08
CA MET A 1 16.68 -52.03 4.88
C MET A 1 16.54 -53.48 4.36
N LYS A 2 15.74 -54.38 4.97
CA LYS A 2 15.53 -55.76 4.47
C LYS A 2 14.08 -56.06 4.04
N GLN A 3 13.27 -55.02 3.76
CA GLN A 3 11.83 -55.14 3.50
C GLN A 3 11.34 -54.41 2.22
N CYS A 4 12.25 -54.07 1.29
CA CYS A 4 11.90 -53.48 -0.02
C CYS A 4 12.21 -54.42 -1.20
N ALA A 5 12.23 -55.74 -1.00
CA ALA A 5 12.66 -56.69 -2.03
C ALA A 5 11.53 -57.26 -2.92
N ASP A 6 10.25 -57.00 -2.63
CA ASP A 6 9.13 -57.62 -3.34
C ASP A 6 8.09 -56.61 -3.82
N SER A 7 8.36 -55.92 -4.94
CA SER A 7 7.31 -55.38 -5.83
C SER A 7 7.87 -55.08 -7.23
N PRO A 8 7.29 -55.63 -8.31
CA PRO A 8 7.69 -55.32 -9.67
C PRO A 8 6.93 -54.08 -10.16
N LEU A 9 7.64 -52.97 -10.39
CA LEU A 9 7.10 -51.76 -11.05
C LEU A 9 7.99 -51.39 -12.25
N PRO A 10 7.40 -50.77 -13.29
CA PRO A 10 7.47 -51.21 -14.68
C PRO A 10 8.65 -50.61 -15.44
N PHE A 11 8.97 -51.23 -16.59
CA PHE A 11 9.83 -50.66 -17.62
C PHE A 11 9.41 -49.21 -17.94
N ILE A 12 10.13 -48.25 -17.38
CA ILE A 12 10.12 -46.85 -17.81
C ILE A 12 11.21 -46.74 -18.88
N ASN A 13 10.81 -46.43 -20.11
CA ASN A 13 11.72 -45.91 -21.13
C ASN A 13 12.35 -44.64 -20.56
N PHE A 14 13.62 -44.71 -20.19
CA PHE A 14 14.36 -43.57 -19.64
C PHE A 14 14.57 -42.53 -20.75
N ASP A 15 13.82 -41.45 -20.67
CA ASP A 15 14.02 -40.24 -21.46
C ASP A 15 15.26 -39.49 -20.91
N TYR A 16 16.25 -39.29 -21.78
CA TYR A 16 17.63 -38.91 -21.43
C TYR A 16 17.77 -37.47 -20.88
N ASP A 17 16.73 -36.65 -20.96
CA ASP A 17 16.75 -35.23 -20.54
C ASP A 17 16.66 -35.02 -19.02
N HIS A 18 16.37 -36.06 -18.23
CA HIS A 18 16.29 -35.95 -16.75
C HIS A 18 17.64 -36.06 -16.02
N PHE A 19 18.76 -36.30 -16.72
CA PHE A 19 20.07 -36.51 -16.08
C PHE A 19 20.85 -35.21 -15.81
N MET A 20 20.31 -34.04 -16.17
CA MET A 20 20.98 -32.75 -16.01
C MET A 20 20.56 -32.00 -14.74
N ASP A 21 20.43 -32.69 -13.60
CA ASP A 21 20.62 -32.03 -12.31
C ASP A 21 22.10 -32.15 -11.91
N SER A 22 22.94 -31.45 -12.67
CA SER A 22 24.40 -31.43 -12.50
C SER A 22 24.83 -30.93 -11.10
N GLU A 23 23.93 -30.42 -10.27
CA GLU A 23 24.25 -30.10 -8.89
C GLU A 23 24.13 -31.31 -7.95
N LYS A 24 23.17 -32.20 -8.21
CA LYS A 24 22.86 -33.36 -7.36
C LYS A 24 23.93 -34.44 -7.45
N LEU A 25 24.37 -34.75 -8.68
CA LEU A 25 25.50 -35.66 -8.92
C LEU A 25 26.79 -35.09 -8.32
N PHE A 26 27.05 -33.79 -8.46
CA PHE A 26 28.24 -33.16 -7.90
C PHE A 26 28.15 -32.98 -6.37
N ALA A 27 26.97 -32.89 -5.78
CA ALA A 27 26.79 -32.96 -4.32
C ALA A 27 27.13 -34.37 -3.78
N GLN A 28 26.75 -35.42 -4.49
CA GLN A 28 27.11 -36.80 -4.15
C GLN A 28 28.61 -37.05 -4.30
N ILE A 29 29.23 -36.55 -5.37
CA ILE A 29 30.69 -36.58 -5.56
C ILE A 29 31.39 -35.83 -4.42
N ARG A 30 30.92 -34.62 -4.06
CA ARG A 30 31.45 -33.83 -2.92
C ARG A 30 31.39 -34.62 -1.61
N SER A 31 30.27 -35.29 -1.33
CA SER A 31 30.11 -36.12 -0.13
C SER A 31 31.05 -37.32 -0.13
N ALA A 32 31.15 -38.06 -1.24
CA ALA A 32 32.01 -39.24 -1.36
C ALA A 32 33.51 -38.89 -1.26
N LEU A 33 33.90 -37.73 -1.79
CA LEU A 33 35.28 -37.22 -1.76
C LEU A 33 35.65 -36.79 -0.32
N ALA A 34 34.73 -36.15 0.40
CA ALA A 34 34.91 -35.81 1.82
C ALA A 34 35.01 -37.07 2.71
N GLU A 35 34.17 -38.08 2.47
CA GLU A 35 34.15 -39.33 3.22
C GLU A 35 35.44 -40.15 3.02
N ARG A 36 35.95 -40.25 1.79
CA ARG A 36 37.21 -40.94 1.49
C ARG A 36 38.42 -40.22 2.08
N LEU A 37 38.45 -38.89 2.03
CA LEU A 37 39.53 -38.12 2.64
C LEU A 37 39.54 -38.29 4.17
N GLN A 38 38.37 -38.34 4.82
CA GLN A 38 38.27 -38.64 6.26
C GLN A 38 38.73 -40.05 6.62
N GLN A 39 38.44 -41.04 5.79
CA GLN A 39 38.82 -42.45 6.05
C GLN A 39 40.31 -42.74 5.82
N SER A 40 40.99 -41.94 4.99
CA SER A 40 42.31 -42.32 4.45
C SER A 40 43.52 -42.00 5.35
N GLN A 41 43.42 -41.14 6.38
CA GLN A 41 44.56 -40.71 7.23
C GLN A 41 45.86 -40.32 6.44
N VAL A 42 45.77 -39.96 5.16
CA VAL A 42 46.94 -39.68 4.31
C VAL A 42 47.35 -38.21 4.45
N ASP A 43 48.65 -37.96 4.69
CA ASP A 43 49.22 -36.61 4.63
C ASP A 43 49.27 -36.14 3.17
N LEU A 44 48.36 -35.23 2.82
CA LEU A 44 48.21 -34.67 1.47
C LEU A 44 49.49 -34.03 0.92
N LYS A 45 50.46 -33.67 1.77
CA LYS A 45 51.76 -33.14 1.34
C LYS A 45 52.69 -34.18 0.72
N GLN A 46 52.46 -35.48 0.95
CA GLN A 46 53.26 -36.57 0.36
C GLN A 46 52.68 -37.11 -0.95
N LEU A 47 51.44 -36.75 -1.29
CA LEU A 47 50.80 -37.11 -2.55
C LEU A 47 51.27 -36.16 -3.66
N GLY A 48 52.01 -36.69 -4.65
CA GLY A 48 52.29 -35.97 -5.89
C GLY A 48 51.02 -35.73 -6.73
N SER A 49 51.14 -34.96 -7.82
CA SER A 49 50.03 -34.63 -8.73
C SER A 49 49.26 -35.86 -9.24
N ALA A 50 49.95 -36.99 -9.47
CA ALA A 50 49.34 -38.27 -9.85
C ALA A 50 48.47 -38.89 -8.75
N GLY A 51 48.88 -38.78 -7.48
CA GLY A 51 48.13 -39.31 -6.33
C GLY A 51 46.85 -38.51 -6.04
N LEU A 52 46.90 -37.19 -6.24
CA LEU A 52 45.73 -36.31 -6.16
C LEU A 52 44.71 -36.61 -7.28
N MET A 53 45.19 -36.85 -8.50
CA MET A 53 44.34 -37.19 -9.64
C MET A 53 43.67 -38.56 -9.46
N GLY A 54 44.38 -39.55 -8.90
CA GLY A 54 43.82 -40.87 -8.56
C GLY A 54 42.72 -40.82 -7.50
N LEU A 55 42.88 -40.02 -6.44
CA LEU A 55 41.85 -39.78 -5.42
C LEU A 55 40.59 -39.14 -6.02
N PHE A 56 40.79 -38.17 -6.91
CA PHE A 56 39.71 -37.41 -7.55
C PHE A 56 38.91 -38.26 -8.54
N LEU A 57 39.59 -39.01 -9.43
CA LEU A 57 38.96 -39.95 -10.35
C LEU A 57 38.21 -41.06 -9.60
N GLY A 58 38.79 -41.56 -8.50
CA GLY A 58 38.14 -42.56 -7.65
C GLY A 58 36.85 -42.05 -6.98
N ALA A 59 36.78 -40.77 -6.61
CA ALA A 59 35.61 -40.16 -5.97
C ALA A 59 34.50 -39.79 -6.98
N ILE A 60 34.85 -39.57 -8.25
CA ILE A 60 33.91 -39.38 -9.36
C ILE A 60 33.34 -40.74 -9.83
N ALA A 61 34.18 -41.78 -9.87
CA ALA A 61 33.79 -43.09 -10.37
C ALA A 61 32.70 -43.75 -9.50
N ALA A 62 32.78 -43.64 -8.17
CA ALA A 62 31.86 -44.36 -7.27
C ALA A 62 30.38 -43.92 -7.38
N PRO A 63 30.03 -42.62 -7.42
CA PRO A 63 28.64 -42.16 -7.62
C PRO A 63 28.10 -42.48 -9.01
N LEU A 64 28.91 -42.32 -10.07
CA LEU A 64 28.51 -42.63 -11.44
C LEU A 64 28.21 -44.13 -11.62
N PHE A 65 28.96 -45.00 -10.94
CA PHE A 65 28.72 -46.45 -10.96
C PHE A 65 27.46 -46.88 -10.21
N ALA A 66 27.17 -46.24 -9.06
CA ALA A 66 25.96 -46.51 -8.29
C ALA A 66 24.67 -46.26 -9.09
N VAL A 67 24.77 -45.43 -10.14
CA VAL A 67 23.67 -45.08 -11.03
C VAL A 67 23.72 -45.86 -12.35
N ALA A 68 24.90 -46.12 -12.92
CA ALA A 68 25.08 -46.70 -14.25
C ALA A 68 25.26 -48.23 -14.30
N GLY A 69 25.29 -48.92 -13.15
CA GLY A 69 25.25 -50.40 -13.09
C GLY A 69 26.52 -51.16 -13.53
N ASN A 70 27.34 -50.63 -14.47
CA ASN A 70 28.63 -51.22 -14.85
C ASN A 70 29.68 -50.19 -15.35
N ALA A 71 30.95 -50.63 -15.48
CA ALA A 71 32.09 -49.78 -15.82
C ALA A 71 31.98 -49.13 -17.21
N GLY A 72 31.48 -49.87 -18.20
CA GLY A 72 31.36 -49.39 -19.57
C GLY A 72 30.27 -48.32 -19.72
N GLU A 73 29.17 -48.43 -18.98
CA GLU A 73 28.09 -47.44 -18.98
C GLU A 73 28.45 -46.19 -18.19
N ALA A 74 29.13 -46.33 -17.05
CA ALA A 74 29.66 -45.19 -16.30
C ALA A 74 30.70 -44.40 -17.12
N ALA A 75 31.58 -45.09 -17.84
CA ALA A 75 32.55 -44.48 -18.74
C ALA A 75 31.88 -43.73 -19.91
N LYS A 76 30.85 -44.31 -20.54
CA LYS A 76 30.06 -43.65 -21.59
C LYS A 76 29.31 -42.42 -21.08
N ALA A 77 28.71 -42.50 -19.88
CA ALA A 77 28.05 -41.35 -19.25
C ALA A 77 29.05 -40.22 -18.99
N PHE A 78 30.25 -40.57 -18.50
CA PHE A 78 31.32 -39.60 -18.28
C PHE A 78 31.84 -38.97 -19.59
N ALA A 79 32.01 -39.77 -20.65
CA ALA A 79 32.37 -39.28 -21.98
C ALA A 79 31.34 -38.28 -22.54
N ASN A 80 30.05 -38.54 -22.34
CA ASN A 80 28.96 -37.68 -22.80
C ASN A 80 28.85 -36.36 -22.01
N ILE A 81 29.21 -36.36 -20.72
CA ILE A 81 29.22 -35.15 -19.88
C ILE A 81 30.33 -34.18 -20.32
N ILE A 82 31.50 -34.71 -20.70
CA ILE A 82 32.66 -33.90 -21.07
C ILE A 82 32.65 -33.54 -22.57
N GLY A 83 32.18 -34.46 -23.42
CA GLY A 83 32.14 -34.31 -24.87
C GLY A 83 33.53 -34.33 -25.54
N GLY A 84 33.55 -34.50 -26.87
CA GLY A 84 34.76 -34.41 -27.69
C GLY A 84 35.71 -35.61 -27.62
N VAL A 85 36.83 -35.52 -28.34
CA VAL A 85 37.85 -36.60 -28.46
C VAL A 85 38.52 -36.88 -27.11
N GLY A 86 38.74 -35.85 -26.28
CA GLY A 86 39.30 -35.96 -24.94
C GLY A 86 38.38 -36.69 -23.93
N GLY A 87 37.06 -36.57 -24.07
CA GLY A 87 36.09 -37.28 -23.23
C GLY A 87 36.12 -38.79 -23.43
N ASN A 88 36.29 -39.25 -24.67
CA ASN A 88 36.41 -40.69 -24.97
C ASN A 88 37.75 -41.28 -24.47
N LEU A 89 38.84 -40.51 -24.52
CA LEU A 89 40.14 -40.95 -23.98
C LEU A 89 40.08 -41.14 -22.45
N LEU A 90 39.50 -40.18 -21.74
CA LEU A 90 39.32 -40.22 -20.29
C LEU A 90 38.35 -41.32 -19.84
N ALA A 91 37.29 -41.58 -20.62
CA ALA A 91 36.36 -42.68 -20.35
C ALA A 91 37.01 -44.05 -20.50
N ASN A 92 37.79 -44.25 -21.57
CA ASN A 92 38.52 -45.51 -21.81
C ASN A 92 39.61 -45.73 -20.73
N PHE A 93 40.22 -44.63 -20.28
CA PHE A 93 41.14 -44.64 -19.14
C PHE A 93 40.46 -45.04 -17.82
N MET A 94 39.33 -44.42 -17.49
CA MET A 94 38.54 -44.71 -16.28
C MET A 94 38.15 -46.19 -16.22
N GLN A 95 37.75 -46.76 -17.35
CA GLN A 95 37.42 -48.18 -17.43
C GLN A 95 38.64 -49.08 -17.14
N ARG A 96 39.79 -48.82 -17.79
CA ARG A 96 41.03 -49.58 -17.59
C ARG A 96 41.62 -49.43 -16.18
N PHE A 97 41.53 -48.24 -15.58
CA PHE A 97 41.99 -47.98 -14.23
C PHE A 97 41.16 -48.75 -13.20
N TYR A 98 39.86 -48.91 -13.45
CA TYR A 98 38.96 -49.63 -12.56
C TYR A 98 39.07 -51.16 -12.71
N ASP A 99 39.29 -51.65 -13.94
CA ASP A 99 39.47 -53.08 -14.24
C ASP A 99 40.82 -53.66 -13.75
N ALA A 100 41.75 -52.78 -13.33
CA ALA A 100 43.05 -53.17 -12.78
C ALA A 100 42.90 -53.86 -11.40
N ARG A 101 43.50 -55.05 -11.29
CA ARG A 101 43.29 -55.99 -10.15
C ARG A 101 44.15 -55.69 -8.92
N ASP A 102 45.18 -54.88 -9.07
CA ASP A 102 46.11 -54.48 -8.01
C ASP A 102 46.59 -53.03 -8.20
N ASP A 103 47.22 -52.49 -7.17
CA ASP A 103 47.63 -51.08 -7.15
C ASP A 103 48.83 -50.81 -8.08
N GLU A 104 49.62 -51.83 -8.44
CA GLU A 104 50.74 -51.72 -9.38
C GLU A 104 50.21 -51.54 -10.82
N ALA A 105 49.19 -52.30 -11.21
CA ALA A 105 48.50 -52.15 -12.49
C ALA A 105 47.73 -50.82 -12.60
N ARG A 106 47.15 -50.33 -11.50
CA ARG A 106 46.53 -49.00 -11.44
C ARG A 106 47.55 -47.88 -11.66
N GLN A 107 48.73 -48.02 -11.05
CA GLN A 107 49.80 -47.05 -11.21
C GLN A 107 50.36 -47.03 -12.65
N ALA A 108 50.53 -48.20 -13.27
CA ALA A 108 50.95 -48.30 -14.66
C ALA A 108 49.95 -47.66 -15.65
N VAL A 109 48.65 -47.79 -15.37
CA VAL A 109 47.60 -47.12 -16.14
C VAL A 109 47.76 -45.60 -15.97
N LEU A 110 47.85 -45.08 -14.73
CA LEU A 110 48.08 -43.65 -14.47
C LEU A 110 49.32 -43.09 -15.18
N ASP A 111 50.43 -43.81 -15.16
CA ASP A 111 51.66 -43.38 -15.82
C ASP A 111 51.50 -43.32 -17.35
N GLU A 112 50.74 -44.24 -17.96
CA GLU A 112 50.39 -44.20 -19.39
C GLU A 112 49.54 -42.98 -19.75
N LEU A 113 48.56 -42.62 -18.91
CA LEU A 113 47.76 -41.41 -19.12
C LEU A 113 48.61 -40.16 -19.02
N MET A 114 49.49 -40.07 -18.02
CA MET A 114 50.36 -38.92 -17.86
C MET A 114 51.31 -38.75 -19.05
N ALA A 115 51.84 -39.86 -19.59
CA ALA A 115 52.65 -39.85 -20.80
C ALA A 115 51.86 -39.42 -22.05
N ARG A 116 50.61 -39.90 -22.22
CA ARG A 116 49.73 -39.49 -23.32
C ARG A 116 49.28 -38.04 -23.20
N MET A 117 48.97 -37.57 -21.99
CA MET A 117 48.60 -36.18 -21.71
C MET A 117 49.75 -35.22 -22.04
N GLN A 118 51.00 -35.60 -21.72
CA GLN A 118 52.17 -34.83 -22.11
C GLN A 118 52.35 -34.79 -23.64
N ALA A 119 52.04 -35.87 -24.35
CA ALA A 119 52.13 -35.93 -25.81
C ALA A 119 50.98 -35.19 -26.55
N GLU A 120 49.76 -35.18 -26.01
CA GLU A 120 48.57 -34.53 -26.63
C GLU A 120 48.39 -33.05 -26.25
N SER A 121 48.95 -32.59 -25.12
CA SER A 121 48.94 -31.17 -24.72
C SER A 121 49.55 -30.22 -25.77
N ALA A 122 50.33 -30.76 -26.70
CA ALA A 122 50.90 -30.01 -27.82
C ALA A 122 49.96 -29.87 -29.04
N LYS A 123 48.77 -30.50 -29.06
CA LYS A 123 47.92 -30.58 -30.27
C LYS A 123 46.41 -30.37 -30.11
N SER A 124 45.81 -30.25 -28.91
CA SER A 124 44.37 -29.94 -28.81
C SER A 124 43.96 -29.09 -27.60
N ASP A 125 43.24 -27.99 -27.86
CA ASP A 125 42.67 -27.09 -26.86
C ASP A 125 41.51 -27.73 -26.06
N GLU A 126 40.86 -28.76 -26.59
CA GLU A 126 39.67 -29.41 -26.00
C GLU A 126 39.98 -30.15 -24.69
N MET A 127 41.18 -30.73 -24.55
CA MET A 127 41.57 -31.47 -23.35
C MET A 127 41.95 -30.55 -22.19
N LEU A 128 42.53 -29.38 -22.51
CA LEU A 128 42.76 -28.30 -21.54
C LEU A 128 41.43 -27.74 -21.02
N ILE A 129 40.42 -27.61 -21.90
CA ILE A 129 39.06 -27.14 -21.56
C ILE A 129 38.32 -28.13 -20.65
N ALA A 130 38.45 -29.44 -20.89
CA ALA A 130 37.84 -30.46 -20.02
C ALA A 130 38.42 -30.42 -18.60
N LEU A 131 39.74 -30.26 -18.48
CA LEU A 131 40.44 -30.08 -17.21
C LEU A 131 40.01 -28.77 -16.52
N GLN A 132 39.85 -27.70 -17.28
CA GLN A 132 39.49 -26.39 -16.75
C GLN A 132 38.02 -26.32 -16.29
N TYR A 133 37.10 -26.98 -17.00
CA TYR A 133 35.69 -27.11 -16.60
C TYR A 133 35.51 -27.94 -15.32
N LEU A 134 36.30 -29.00 -15.17
CA LEU A 134 36.39 -29.78 -13.92
C LEU A 134 36.98 -28.93 -12.78
N MET A 135 37.92 -28.02 -13.08
CA MET A 135 38.59 -27.17 -12.10
C MET A 135 37.77 -25.93 -11.67
N GLU A 136 37.01 -25.28 -12.55
CA GLU A 136 36.10 -24.17 -12.20
C GLU A 136 34.98 -24.63 -11.26
N ARG A 137 34.53 -25.89 -11.39
CA ARG A 137 33.58 -26.48 -10.43
C ARG A 137 34.25 -27.02 -9.14
N VAL A 138 35.57 -27.12 -9.12
CA VAL A 138 36.37 -27.34 -7.90
C VAL A 138 36.60 -26.01 -7.17
N GLU A 139 36.63 -24.85 -7.84
CA GLU A 139 36.59 -23.53 -7.16
C GLU A 139 35.29 -23.33 -6.34
N ALA A 140 34.21 -24.04 -6.69
CA ALA A 140 33.01 -24.14 -5.85
C ALA A 140 33.24 -24.85 -4.49
N LEU A 141 34.44 -25.38 -4.22
CA LEU A 141 34.94 -25.73 -2.88
C LEU A 141 35.28 -24.50 -2.03
N GLN A 142 34.94 -23.27 -2.44
CA GLN A 142 34.83 -22.15 -1.50
C GLN A 142 33.89 -22.48 -0.31
N ALA A 143 32.94 -23.40 -0.47
CA ALA A 143 32.14 -23.93 0.64
C ALA A 143 32.92 -24.90 1.58
N ALA A 144 34.09 -25.40 1.18
CA ALA A 144 34.97 -26.25 1.99
C ALA A 144 36.07 -25.46 2.72
N GLN A 145 35.95 -24.12 2.80
CA GLN A 145 36.84 -23.28 3.60
C GLN A 145 36.84 -23.63 5.10
N GLN A 146 35.78 -24.29 5.59
CA GLN A 146 35.68 -24.68 7.00
C GLN A 146 36.49 -25.94 7.36
N ALA A 147 36.97 -26.72 6.38
CA ALA A 147 37.66 -27.97 6.64
C ALA A 147 39.20 -27.90 6.49
N PHE A 148 39.74 -26.89 5.81
CA PHE A 148 41.17 -26.81 5.48
C PHE A 148 41.81 -25.52 6.03
N GLY A 149 42.96 -25.66 6.70
CA GLY A 149 43.71 -24.51 7.20
C GLY A 149 44.30 -23.66 6.07
N ALA A 150 44.38 -22.34 6.28
CA ALA A 150 44.77 -21.34 5.27
C ALA A 150 46.08 -21.66 4.50
N GLN A 151 47.01 -22.38 5.13
CA GLN A 151 48.29 -22.75 4.53
C GLN A 151 48.19 -23.85 3.47
N GLN A 152 47.22 -24.77 3.58
CA GLN A 152 46.99 -25.85 2.60
C GLN A 152 46.24 -25.34 1.38
N THR A 153 45.33 -24.37 1.57
CA THR A 153 44.62 -23.70 0.48
C THR A 153 45.58 -22.90 -0.41
N GLU A 154 46.57 -22.24 0.18
CA GLU A 154 47.53 -21.43 -0.57
C GLU A 154 48.55 -22.28 -1.35
N TRP A 155 48.93 -23.45 -0.81
CA TRP A 155 49.74 -24.44 -1.53
C TRP A 155 49.01 -25.05 -2.74
N LEU A 156 47.71 -25.36 -2.61
CA LEU A 156 46.87 -25.86 -3.72
C LEU A 156 46.76 -24.83 -4.85
N LYS A 157 46.54 -23.55 -4.52
CA LYS A 157 46.50 -22.47 -5.51
C LYS A 157 47.81 -22.32 -6.28
N GLN A 158 48.96 -22.46 -5.61
CA GLN A 158 50.27 -22.36 -6.25
C GLN A 158 50.56 -23.51 -7.24
N GLN A 159 50.08 -24.72 -6.96
CA GLN A 159 50.22 -25.87 -7.87
C GLN A 159 49.23 -25.83 -9.05
N LEU A 160 48.05 -25.22 -8.87
CA LEU A 160 47.00 -25.10 -9.89
C LEU A 160 47.26 -23.97 -10.92
N PHE A 161 48.22 -23.08 -10.65
CA PHE A 161 48.58 -21.91 -11.49
C PHE A 161 49.18 -22.27 -12.87
N VAL A 162 49.45 -23.55 -13.16
CA VAL A 162 50.06 -24.00 -14.42
C VAL A 162 49.06 -24.02 -15.60
N LEU A 163 47.75 -23.91 -15.37
CA LEU A 163 46.72 -23.89 -16.40
C LEU A 163 46.19 -22.44 -16.61
N ARG A 164 46.49 -21.84 -17.77
CA ARG A 164 46.14 -20.43 -18.06
C ARG A 164 44.61 -20.22 -18.11
N PRO A 165 44.06 -19.12 -17.56
CA PRO A 165 42.63 -18.78 -17.69
C PRO A 165 42.23 -18.52 -19.14
N ILE A 166 41.01 -18.94 -19.52
CA ILE A 166 40.42 -18.60 -20.83
C ILE A 166 40.28 -17.07 -20.90
N PRO A 167 40.78 -16.43 -21.96
CA PRO A 167 40.57 -15.00 -22.19
C PRO A 167 39.07 -14.62 -22.11
N ALA A 168 38.75 -13.55 -21.37
CA ALA A 168 37.37 -13.15 -21.05
C ALA A 168 36.50 -12.88 -22.31
N ASP A 169 37.14 -12.45 -23.39
CA ASP A 169 36.56 -12.24 -24.72
C ASP A 169 36.06 -13.55 -25.35
N LEU A 170 36.81 -14.66 -25.20
CA LEU A 170 36.41 -15.96 -25.73
C LEU A 170 35.22 -16.55 -24.95
N ALA A 171 35.16 -16.32 -23.64
CA ALA A 171 34.04 -16.73 -22.79
C ALA A 171 32.75 -15.96 -23.14
N ALA A 172 32.86 -14.64 -23.35
CA ALA A 172 31.75 -13.80 -23.78
C ALA A 172 31.23 -14.19 -25.17
N HIS A 173 32.13 -14.42 -26.13
CA HIS A 173 31.79 -14.91 -27.48
C HIS A 173 31.02 -16.23 -27.42
N ARG A 174 31.53 -17.22 -26.68
CA ARG A 174 30.85 -18.53 -26.55
C ARG A 174 29.50 -18.45 -25.85
N ALA A 175 29.33 -17.55 -24.87
CA ALA A 175 28.04 -17.32 -24.22
C ALA A 175 27.03 -16.72 -25.21
N PHE A 176 27.46 -15.75 -26.01
CA PHE A 176 26.64 -15.13 -27.04
C PHE A 176 26.27 -16.12 -28.16
N THR A 177 27.22 -16.91 -28.65
CA THR A 177 26.98 -17.96 -29.66
C THR A 177 25.93 -18.97 -29.20
N ARG A 178 25.92 -19.36 -27.91
CA ARG A 178 24.87 -20.24 -27.35
C ARG A 178 23.48 -19.60 -27.38
N GLN A 179 23.37 -18.31 -27.14
CA GLN A 179 22.09 -17.58 -27.20
C GLN A 179 21.55 -17.55 -28.64
N VAL A 180 22.40 -17.18 -29.60
CA VAL A 180 22.03 -17.16 -31.03
C VAL A 180 21.65 -18.56 -31.53
N ARG A 181 22.37 -19.60 -31.10
CA ARG A 181 22.02 -20.99 -31.41
C ARG A 181 20.62 -21.33 -30.91
N ARG A 182 20.29 -21.00 -29.66
CA ARG A 182 18.97 -21.27 -29.06
C ARG A 182 17.85 -20.60 -29.86
N TYR A 183 18.05 -19.38 -30.36
CA TYR A 183 17.10 -18.72 -31.27
C TYR A 183 16.77 -19.58 -32.51
N PHE A 184 17.78 -20.09 -33.20
CA PHE A 184 17.56 -20.92 -34.39
C PHE A 184 16.94 -22.29 -34.07
N GLN A 185 17.25 -22.86 -32.90
CA GLN A 185 16.59 -24.09 -32.44
C GLN A 185 15.08 -23.89 -32.19
N LEU A 186 14.67 -22.74 -31.64
CA LEU A 186 13.26 -22.39 -31.43
C LEU A 186 12.47 -22.19 -32.74
N GLN A 187 13.19 -21.77 -33.79
CA GLN A 187 12.71 -21.74 -35.18
C GLN A 187 12.73 -23.11 -35.86
N ARG A 188 13.16 -24.17 -35.16
CA ARG A 188 13.30 -25.55 -35.67
C ARG A 188 14.27 -25.66 -36.86
N ALA A 189 15.29 -24.80 -36.93
CA ALA A 189 16.33 -24.88 -37.95
C ALA A 189 17.27 -26.08 -37.72
N GLN A 190 17.81 -26.67 -38.80
CA GLN A 190 18.85 -27.69 -38.69
C GLN A 190 20.22 -27.02 -38.53
N ILE A 191 20.93 -27.37 -37.45
CA ILE A 191 22.20 -26.74 -37.05
C ILE A 191 23.32 -27.80 -37.07
N GLU A 192 24.41 -27.50 -37.77
CA GLU A 192 25.64 -28.30 -37.77
C GLU A 192 26.77 -27.54 -37.06
N GLU A 193 27.49 -28.20 -36.16
CA GLU A 193 28.59 -27.62 -35.37
C GLU A 193 29.95 -28.16 -35.81
N GLY A 194 31.02 -27.43 -35.50
CA GLY A 194 32.38 -27.92 -35.78
C GLY A 194 32.80 -27.87 -37.24
N VAL A 195 32.09 -27.10 -38.06
CA VAL A 195 32.31 -27.06 -39.51
C VAL A 195 33.48 -26.14 -39.84
N TYR A 196 34.54 -26.72 -40.41
CA TYR A 196 35.68 -25.99 -40.96
C TYR A 196 35.43 -25.67 -42.43
N LEU A 197 35.47 -24.38 -42.78
CA LEU A 197 35.20 -23.90 -44.14
C LEU A 197 36.49 -23.64 -44.94
N GLY A 198 37.57 -24.35 -44.61
CA GLY A 198 38.91 -24.23 -45.22
C GLY A 198 39.89 -23.42 -44.38
N GLY A 199 41.11 -23.94 -44.20
CA GLY A 199 42.12 -23.38 -43.29
C GLY A 199 41.87 -23.76 -41.82
N GLU A 200 42.51 -23.04 -40.89
CA GLU A 200 42.37 -23.23 -39.43
C GLU A 200 41.12 -22.54 -38.83
N GLN A 201 40.40 -21.71 -39.60
CA GLN A 201 39.24 -20.96 -39.12
C GLN A 201 37.94 -21.78 -39.15
N ARG A 202 37.15 -21.68 -38.07
CA ARG A 202 35.96 -22.46 -37.77
C ARG A 202 34.71 -21.57 -37.74
N ALA A 203 33.64 -22.01 -38.41
CA ALA A 203 32.33 -21.36 -38.29
C ALA A 203 31.74 -21.60 -36.90
N ASP A 204 31.03 -20.62 -36.34
CA ASP A 204 30.32 -20.81 -35.07
C ASP A 204 29.26 -21.93 -35.22
N PHE A 205 28.40 -21.84 -36.25
CA PHE A 205 27.56 -22.96 -36.69
C PHE A 205 27.00 -22.74 -38.12
N LEU A 206 26.58 -23.83 -38.76
CA LEU A 206 26.01 -23.85 -40.11
C LEU A 206 24.51 -24.15 -40.03
N LEU A 207 23.69 -23.39 -40.75
CA LEU A 207 22.26 -23.66 -40.91
C LEU A 207 22.00 -24.30 -42.28
N THR A 208 21.30 -25.42 -42.28
CA THR A 208 20.87 -26.10 -43.51
C THR A 208 19.37 -25.91 -43.72
N GLU A 209 18.99 -25.10 -44.70
CA GLU A 209 17.60 -24.88 -45.10
C GLU A 209 17.26 -25.75 -46.31
N ARG A 210 16.23 -26.59 -46.24
CA ARG A 210 15.70 -27.35 -47.39
C ARG A 210 14.49 -26.64 -47.97
N ILE A 211 14.50 -26.37 -49.27
CA ILE A 211 13.33 -25.77 -49.95
C ILE A 211 12.52 -26.87 -50.64
N MET A 212 11.21 -26.64 -50.77
CA MET A 212 10.28 -27.44 -51.58
C MET A 212 10.79 -27.47 -53.04
N GLY A 213 11.47 -28.55 -53.42
CA GLY A 213 12.19 -28.66 -54.70
C GLY A 213 13.48 -29.47 -54.63
N GLY A 214 14.03 -29.72 -53.42
CA GLY A 214 15.20 -30.59 -53.21
C GLY A 214 16.53 -29.86 -53.03
N ASP A 215 16.60 -28.57 -53.37
CA ASP A 215 17.77 -27.75 -53.11
C ASP A 215 17.91 -27.40 -51.62
N SER A 216 19.14 -27.47 -51.11
CA SER A 216 19.46 -27.03 -49.74
C SER A 216 20.46 -25.88 -49.75
N PHE A 217 20.20 -24.85 -48.95
CA PHE A 217 21.09 -23.71 -48.76
C PHE A 217 21.80 -23.84 -47.43
N ARG A 218 23.11 -23.64 -47.43
CA ARG A 218 23.98 -23.59 -46.26
C ARG A 218 24.27 -22.14 -45.92
N THR A 219 23.72 -21.70 -44.79
CA THR A 219 23.97 -20.37 -44.25
C THR A 219 24.97 -20.48 -43.11
N VAL A 220 26.13 -19.85 -43.28
CA VAL A 220 27.11 -19.71 -42.19
C VAL A 220 26.60 -18.66 -41.22
N VAL A 221 26.52 -18.99 -39.94
CA VAL A 221 26.23 -17.99 -38.90
C VAL A 221 27.51 -17.71 -38.14
N GLN A 222 27.89 -16.43 -38.09
CA GLN A 222 29.01 -15.97 -37.28
C GLN A 222 28.53 -14.96 -36.25
N CYS A 223 28.86 -15.18 -34.99
CA CYS A 223 28.56 -14.26 -33.91
C CYS A 223 29.69 -13.24 -33.77
N VAL A 224 29.36 -11.98 -33.47
CA VAL A 224 30.35 -10.93 -33.19
C VAL A 224 29.87 -10.15 -31.97
N THR A 225 30.68 -10.17 -30.90
CA THR A 225 30.37 -9.44 -29.66
C THR A 225 30.86 -7.99 -29.69
N THR A 226 30.32 -7.13 -28.83
CA THR A 226 30.60 -5.69 -28.81
C THR A 226 32.10 -5.40 -28.59
N GLN A 227 32.78 -6.23 -27.80
CA GLN A 227 34.23 -6.13 -27.55
C GLN A 227 35.05 -6.47 -28.80
N GLN A 228 34.60 -7.41 -29.64
CA GLN A 228 35.25 -7.74 -30.92
C GLN A 228 34.89 -6.72 -32.02
N GLY A 229 33.63 -6.29 -32.08
CA GLY A 229 33.11 -5.39 -33.13
C GLY A 229 33.57 -3.93 -33.00
N ARG A 230 34.00 -3.48 -31.81
CA ARG A 230 34.58 -2.13 -31.60
C ARG A 230 36.10 -2.10 -31.63
N ALA A 231 36.78 -3.23 -31.45
CA ALA A 231 38.23 -3.27 -31.23
C ALA A 231 39.08 -3.44 -32.50
N ASP A 232 38.54 -3.97 -33.61
CA ASP A 232 39.38 -4.24 -34.78
C ASP A 232 38.62 -4.31 -36.13
N GLU A 233 38.64 -3.23 -36.92
CA GLU A 233 38.14 -3.26 -38.31
C GLU A 233 38.87 -4.31 -39.17
N ALA A 234 40.14 -4.64 -38.85
CA ALA A 234 40.89 -5.65 -39.56
C ALA A 234 40.32 -7.06 -39.31
N MET A 235 39.81 -7.35 -38.12
CA MET A 235 39.13 -8.62 -37.82
C MET A 235 37.86 -8.79 -38.66
N LEU A 236 37.06 -7.72 -38.82
CA LEU A 236 35.86 -7.72 -39.66
C LEU A 236 36.20 -7.91 -41.14
N VAL A 237 37.22 -7.21 -41.65
CA VAL A 237 37.70 -7.39 -43.03
C VAL A 237 38.18 -8.83 -43.26
N ASN A 238 38.91 -9.41 -42.30
CA ASN A 238 39.35 -10.80 -42.36
C ASN A 238 38.17 -11.79 -42.35
N LEU A 239 37.16 -11.55 -41.51
CA LEU A 239 35.94 -12.36 -41.47
C LEU A 239 35.20 -12.31 -42.81
N LEU A 240 35.02 -11.13 -43.38
CA LEU A 240 34.35 -10.94 -44.67
C LEU A 240 35.11 -11.61 -45.82
N ASN A 241 36.45 -11.49 -45.83
CA ASN A 241 37.31 -12.14 -46.81
C ASN A 241 37.25 -13.68 -46.69
N TRP A 242 37.23 -14.20 -45.47
CA TRP A 242 37.09 -15.63 -45.22
C TRP A 242 35.72 -16.16 -45.69
N LEU A 243 34.62 -15.47 -45.38
CA LEU A 243 33.28 -15.82 -45.87
C LEU A 243 33.22 -15.81 -47.40
N GLN A 244 33.86 -14.83 -48.04
CA GLN A 244 33.95 -14.76 -49.51
C GLN A 244 34.75 -15.93 -50.10
N SER A 245 35.84 -16.33 -49.46
CA SER A 245 36.62 -17.52 -49.85
C SER A 245 35.82 -18.81 -49.71
N ALA A 246 35.08 -18.96 -48.60
CA ALA A 246 34.20 -20.12 -48.37
C ALA A 246 33.09 -20.22 -49.43
N LYS A 247 32.53 -19.08 -49.86
CA LYS A 247 31.56 -19.02 -50.96
C LYS A 247 32.14 -19.42 -52.31
N ASN A 248 33.33 -18.90 -52.64
CA ASN A 248 34.02 -19.24 -53.89
C ASN A 248 34.38 -20.75 -53.97
N GLN A 249 34.53 -21.41 -52.81
CA GLN A 249 34.77 -22.85 -52.71
C GLN A 249 33.49 -23.69 -52.66
N ASN A 250 32.30 -23.11 -52.88
CA ASN A 250 30.99 -23.76 -52.75
C ASN A 250 30.78 -24.44 -51.38
N LYS A 251 31.37 -23.90 -50.31
CA LYS A 251 31.18 -24.43 -48.95
C LYS A 251 29.99 -23.79 -48.24
N CYS A 252 29.58 -22.60 -48.66
CA CYS A 252 28.35 -21.94 -48.25
C CYS A 252 27.81 -21.03 -49.37
N GLU A 253 26.50 -20.85 -49.44
CA GLU A 253 25.85 -19.95 -50.38
C GLU A 253 25.51 -18.60 -49.74
N ARG A 254 25.32 -18.60 -48.41
CA ARG A 254 24.89 -17.45 -47.60
C ARG A 254 25.71 -17.34 -46.32
N ALA A 255 25.78 -16.12 -45.79
CA ALA A 255 26.32 -15.86 -44.46
C ALA A 255 25.43 -14.87 -43.72
N MET A 256 25.31 -15.08 -42.41
CA MET A 256 24.64 -14.20 -41.46
C MET A 256 25.59 -13.86 -40.33
N ILE A 257 25.87 -12.56 -40.17
CA ILE A 257 26.64 -12.04 -39.06
C ILE A 257 25.64 -11.57 -38.00
N VAL A 258 25.68 -12.20 -36.82
CA VAL A 258 24.80 -11.86 -35.70
C VAL A 258 25.60 -11.09 -34.66
N THR A 259 25.09 -9.93 -34.26
CA THR A 259 25.79 -9.01 -33.34
C THR A 259 24.94 -8.66 -32.13
N ASP A 260 25.57 -8.37 -30.99
CA ASP A 260 24.90 -7.96 -29.75
C ASP A 260 24.57 -6.44 -29.73
N ALA A 261 25.45 -5.60 -30.28
CA ALA A 261 25.33 -4.14 -30.27
C ALA A 261 25.24 -3.46 -31.65
N GLY A 262 25.29 -4.24 -32.74
CA GLY A 262 25.39 -3.71 -34.10
C GLY A 262 26.83 -3.47 -34.56
N LEU A 263 27.01 -3.30 -35.88
CA LEU A 263 28.30 -2.93 -36.51
C LEU A 263 28.39 -1.42 -36.74
N SER A 264 29.59 -0.90 -36.98
CA SER A 264 29.76 0.47 -37.48
C SER A 264 29.09 0.63 -38.86
N PRO A 265 28.62 1.84 -39.23
CA PRO A 265 27.96 2.07 -40.52
C PRO A 265 28.81 1.62 -41.73
N GLY A 266 30.14 1.82 -41.68
CA GLY A 266 31.06 1.36 -42.72
C GLY A 266 31.16 -0.15 -42.84
N ALA A 267 31.31 -0.86 -41.70
CA ALA A 267 31.36 -2.32 -41.68
C ALA A 267 30.03 -2.97 -42.07
N HIS A 268 28.91 -2.36 -41.69
CA HIS A 268 27.58 -2.77 -42.10
C HIS A 268 27.41 -2.68 -43.62
N GLY A 269 27.75 -1.52 -44.21
CA GLY A 269 27.69 -1.31 -45.66
C GLY A 269 28.59 -2.25 -46.46
N GLN A 270 29.79 -2.57 -45.95
CA GLN A 270 30.71 -3.51 -46.60
C GLN A 270 30.20 -4.96 -46.55
N ALA A 271 29.63 -5.40 -45.43
CA ALA A 271 29.05 -6.73 -45.32
C ALA A 271 27.83 -6.91 -46.26
N GLU A 272 26.92 -5.92 -46.29
CA GLU A 272 25.76 -5.94 -47.18
C GLU A 272 26.16 -5.83 -48.66
N GLY A 273 27.20 -5.04 -48.99
CA GLY A 273 27.75 -4.93 -50.35
C GLY A 273 28.27 -6.26 -50.92
N CYS A 274 28.72 -7.18 -50.06
CA CYS A 274 29.11 -8.55 -50.43
C CYS A 274 27.92 -9.55 -50.44
N GLY A 275 26.71 -9.08 -50.15
CA GLY A 275 25.49 -9.91 -50.07
C GLY A 275 25.35 -10.69 -48.77
N TRP A 276 26.08 -10.33 -47.71
CA TRP A 276 25.98 -10.96 -46.39
C TRP A 276 24.95 -10.25 -45.52
N LYS A 277 24.14 -11.03 -44.79
CA LYS A 277 23.12 -10.45 -43.89
C LYS A 277 23.75 -10.11 -42.55
N VAL A 278 23.66 -8.86 -42.12
CA VAL A 278 23.98 -8.48 -40.75
C VAL A 278 22.67 -8.36 -39.97
N ARG A 279 22.62 -8.98 -38.79
CA ARG A 279 21.45 -8.94 -37.90
C ARG A 279 21.90 -8.68 -36.48
N ARG A 280 21.14 -7.89 -35.74
CA ARG A 280 21.31 -7.82 -34.29
C ARG A 280 20.52 -8.92 -33.63
N TYR A 281 21.02 -9.44 -32.52
CA TYR A 281 20.36 -10.52 -31.81
C TYR A 281 19.00 -10.11 -31.24
N ASP A 282 18.85 -8.86 -30.79
CA ASP A 282 17.57 -8.29 -30.35
C ASP A 282 16.55 -8.11 -31.48
N ASP A 283 17.00 -7.87 -32.72
CA ASP A 283 16.15 -7.90 -33.93
C ASP A 283 15.67 -9.31 -34.27
N LEU A 284 16.55 -10.31 -34.16
CA LEU A 284 16.18 -11.71 -34.33
C LEU A 284 15.12 -12.11 -33.29
N LEU A 285 15.36 -11.82 -32.01
CA LEU A 285 14.39 -12.13 -30.95
C LEU A 285 13.04 -11.44 -31.17
N ALA A 286 13.03 -10.15 -31.55
CA ALA A 286 11.80 -9.42 -31.85
C ALA A 286 11.02 -10.02 -33.03
N SER A 287 11.66 -10.77 -33.93
CA SER A 287 10.98 -11.45 -35.03
C SER A 287 10.27 -12.75 -34.61
N LEU A 288 10.51 -13.27 -33.40
CA LEU A 288 9.84 -14.48 -32.89
C LEU A 288 8.35 -14.27 -32.61
N MET A 289 7.97 -13.05 -32.22
CA MET A 289 6.58 -12.65 -31.92
C MET A 289 6.38 -11.18 -32.27
N ASP A 290 5.30 -10.86 -32.96
CA ASP A 290 4.94 -9.47 -33.27
C ASP A 290 4.10 -8.85 -32.16
N PHE A 291 4.58 -7.73 -31.62
CA PHE A 291 3.92 -6.94 -30.57
C PHE A 291 3.50 -5.55 -31.06
N SER A 292 3.54 -5.28 -32.37
CA SER A 292 3.33 -3.95 -32.93
C SER A 292 1.97 -3.37 -32.53
N LEU A 293 0.88 -4.11 -32.76
CA LEU A 293 -0.48 -3.66 -32.38
C LEU A 293 -0.63 -3.41 -30.88
N TYR A 294 0.02 -4.24 -30.06
CA TYR A 294 0.00 -4.09 -28.61
C TYR A 294 0.71 -2.82 -28.15
N LEU A 295 1.87 -2.51 -28.72
CA LEU A 295 2.63 -1.30 -28.41
C LEU A 295 1.83 -0.04 -28.78
N ASP A 296 1.15 -0.03 -29.92
CA ASP A 296 0.31 1.10 -30.34
C ASP A 296 -0.87 1.28 -29.38
N LYS A 297 -1.51 0.18 -28.99
CA LYS A 297 -2.59 0.19 -27.99
C LYS A 297 -2.13 0.76 -26.64
N LEU A 298 -0.95 0.37 -26.14
CA LEU A 298 -0.40 0.94 -24.90
C LEU A 298 -0.17 2.46 -24.99
N VAL A 299 0.24 2.94 -26.17
CA VAL A 299 0.44 4.36 -26.45
C VAL A 299 -0.90 5.09 -26.48
N GLU A 300 -1.88 4.56 -27.23
CA GLU A 300 -3.23 5.11 -27.35
C GLU A 300 -3.96 5.15 -26.01
N ASP A 301 -3.94 4.06 -25.24
CA ASP A 301 -4.64 3.92 -23.96
C ASP A 301 -4.24 5.01 -22.95
N PHE A 302 -3.02 5.55 -23.04
CA PHE A 302 -2.51 6.58 -22.12
C PHE A 302 -2.56 8.00 -22.70
N THR A 303 -2.67 8.15 -24.03
CA THR A 303 -2.67 9.44 -24.74
C THR A 303 -4.03 9.88 -25.26
N GLN A 304 -5.04 9.01 -25.18
CA GLN A 304 -6.42 9.35 -25.47
C GLN A 304 -7.29 9.40 -24.20
N PRO A 305 -8.34 10.24 -24.19
CA PRO A 305 -9.36 10.19 -23.15
C PRO A 305 -9.98 8.80 -23.05
N ARG A 306 -10.29 8.36 -21.83
CA ARG A 306 -10.97 7.06 -21.65
C ARG A 306 -12.37 7.12 -22.26
N PRO A 307 -12.86 6.02 -22.86
CA PRO A 307 -14.24 5.96 -23.33
C PRO A 307 -15.22 6.29 -22.18
N ASN A 308 -16.22 7.14 -22.45
CA ASN A 308 -17.22 7.60 -21.47
C ASN A 308 -16.67 8.36 -20.26
N SER A 309 -15.49 8.97 -20.38
CA SER A 309 -14.88 9.80 -19.35
C SER A 309 -14.85 11.27 -19.80
N GLU A 310 -15.27 12.19 -18.92
CA GLU A 310 -15.10 13.64 -19.11
C GLU A 310 -13.65 14.10 -18.85
N LEU A 311 -12.78 13.21 -18.37
CA LEU A 311 -11.37 13.51 -18.11
C LEU A 311 -10.55 13.62 -19.40
N PRO A 312 -9.51 14.48 -19.39
CA PRO A 312 -8.47 14.46 -20.42
C PRO A 312 -7.73 13.12 -20.51
N ALA A 313 -6.83 13.00 -21.48
CA ALA A 313 -5.95 11.85 -21.59
C ALA A 313 -5.05 11.71 -20.36
N SER A 314 -4.77 10.48 -19.91
CA SER A 314 -4.02 10.23 -18.66
C SER A 314 -2.63 10.89 -18.62
N ASN A 315 -1.99 11.10 -19.77
CA ASN A 315 -0.72 11.80 -19.88
C ASN A 315 -0.80 13.31 -19.60
N GLU A 316 -1.93 13.96 -19.82
CA GLU A 316 -2.10 15.41 -19.68
C GLU A 316 -2.09 15.84 -18.21
N TYR A 317 -2.54 14.96 -17.30
CA TYR A 317 -2.69 15.25 -15.88
C TYR A 317 -1.94 14.28 -14.95
N TYR A 318 -1.06 13.43 -15.48
CA TYR A 318 -0.18 12.58 -14.67
C TYR A 318 0.79 13.43 -13.84
N VAL A 319 0.95 13.13 -12.56
CA VAL A 319 1.96 13.73 -11.68
C VAL A 319 2.97 12.64 -11.25
N PRO A 320 4.29 12.92 -11.29
CA PRO A 320 5.32 11.97 -10.84
C PRO A 320 5.07 11.51 -9.40
N LEU A 321 5.32 10.23 -9.12
CA LEU A 321 5.07 9.63 -7.80
C LEU A 321 6.38 9.54 -7.00
N ILE A 322 6.26 9.77 -5.69
CA ILE A 322 7.36 9.61 -4.74
C ILE A 322 7.19 8.28 -4.02
N ALA A 323 8.26 7.50 -3.96
CA ALA A 323 8.31 6.24 -3.22
C ALA A 323 9.42 6.26 -2.17
N ARG A 324 9.34 5.34 -1.22
CA ARG A 324 10.36 5.07 -0.22
C ARG A 324 10.65 3.56 -0.15
N ASP A 325 11.76 3.19 0.45
CA ASP A 325 12.09 1.78 0.70
C ASP A 325 11.24 1.25 1.87
N GLU A 326 10.44 0.21 1.64
CA GLU A 326 9.54 -0.34 2.66
C GLU A 326 10.30 -0.88 3.88
N ARG A 327 11.55 -1.35 3.69
CA ARG A 327 12.36 -1.90 4.79
C ARG A 327 12.89 -0.83 5.74
N LYS A 328 13.06 0.40 5.26
CA LYS A 328 13.69 1.49 6.04
C LYS A 328 12.71 2.21 6.97
N GLY A 329 11.43 1.84 6.95
CA GLY A 329 10.41 2.44 7.81
C GLY A 329 9.95 3.81 7.35
N GLU A 330 9.11 4.46 8.17
CA GLU A 330 8.32 5.59 7.72
C GLU A 330 9.12 6.88 7.48
N ASP A 331 10.18 7.07 8.26
CA ASP A 331 11.01 8.28 8.27
C ASP A 331 12.04 8.33 7.11
N SER A 332 12.03 7.33 6.23
CA SER A 332 12.97 7.29 5.11
C SER A 332 12.67 8.35 4.06
N ALA A 333 13.72 9.02 3.57
CA ALA A 333 13.59 10.03 2.52
C ALA A 333 13.00 9.41 1.25
N GLY A 334 12.00 10.10 0.68
CA GLY A 334 11.37 9.70 -0.57
C GLY A 334 12.27 9.99 -1.78
N PHE A 335 12.04 9.27 -2.86
CA PHE A 335 12.70 9.45 -4.15
C PHE A 335 11.68 9.35 -5.30
N ASP A 336 12.02 9.91 -6.45
CA ASP A 336 11.19 9.77 -7.66
C ASP A 336 11.11 8.29 -8.07
N LEU A 337 9.88 7.79 -8.16
CA LEU A 337 9.64 6.38 -8.44
C LEU A 337 10.04 6.02 -9.88
N PHE A 338 9.82 6.91 -10.84
CA PHE A 338 10.10 6.63 -12.24
C PHE A 338 11.60 6.49 -12.48
N ASP A 339 12.39 7.41 -11.93
CA ASP A 339 13.86 7.36 -11.99
C ASP A 339 14.41 6.10 -11.32
N HIS A 340 13.89 5.74 -10.14
CA HIS A 340 14.31 4.53 -9.45
C HIS A 340 13.99 3.26 -10.25
N VAL A 341 12.78 3.17 -10.83
CA VAL A 341 12.38 2.03 -11.67
C VAL A 341 13.20 1.99 -12.96
N ALA A 342 13.51 3.13 -13.57
CA ALA A 342 14.37 3.20 -14.75
C ALA A 342 15.81 2.70 -14.44
N GLN A 343 16.35 3.02 -13.26
CA GLN A 343 17.62 2.47 -12.80
C GLN A 343 17.54 0.96 -12.53
N TRP A 344 16.45 0.48 -11.92
CA TRP A 344 16.23 -0.95 -11.67
C TRP A 344 16.12 -1.77 -12.96
N ILE A 345 15.40 -1.27 -13.98
CA ILE A 345 15.28 -1.91 -15.30
C ILE A 345 16.65 -2.14 -15.94
N ASN A 346 17.57 -1.18 -15.78
CA ASN A 346 18.90 -1.18 -16.39
C ASN A 346 20.01 -1.76 -15.49
N ARG A 347 19.70 -2.15 -14.25
CA ARG A 347 20.67 -2.75 -13.32
C ARG A 347 21.27 -4.04 -13.93
N PRO A 348 22.57 -4.34 -13.77
CA PRO A 348 23.15 -5.61 -14.21
C PRO A 348 22.46 -6.81 -13.53
N SER A 349 22.31 -7.93 -14.25
CA SER A 349 21.76 -9.17 -13.68
C SER A 349 22.75 -9.88 -12.74
N PRO A 350 22.28 -10.63 -11.73
CA PRO A 350 20.88 -10.81 -11.34
C PRO A 350 20.30 -9.60 -10.60
N ALA A 351 19.04 -9.24 -10.89
CA ALA A 351 18.30 -8.20 -10.19
C ALA A 351 17.03 -8.82 -9.56
N PRO A 352 16.69 -8.46 -8.31
CA PRO A 352 15.49 -8.97 -7.67
C PRO A 352 14.22 -8.40 -8.33
N PRO A 353 13.08 -9.12 -8.26
CA PRO A 353 11.78 -8.57 -8.60
C PRO A 353 11.46 -7.34 -7.74
N LEU A 354 10.72 -6.39 -8.30
CA LEU A 354 10.30 -5.16 -7.62
C LEU A 354 8.84 -5.29 -7.16
N MET A 355 8.56 -5.01 -5.90
CA MET A 355 7.21 -4.91 -5.33
C MET A 355 6.88 -3.44 -5.05
N LEU A 356 5.85 -2.89 -5.67
CA LEU A 356 5.35 -1.54 -5.43
C LEU A 356 4.08 -1.60 -4.57
N LEU A 357 4.24 -1.25 -3.30
CA LEU A 357 3.17 -1.16 -2.32
C LEU A 357 2.62 0.26 -2.25
N GLY A 358 1.33 0.38 -1.97
CA GLY A 358 0.70 1.66 -1.73
C GLY A 358 -0.76 1.49 -1.36
N GLU A 359 -1.30 2.45 -0.62
CA GLU A 359 -2.69 2.43 -0.21
C GLU A 359 -3.64 2.63 -1.40
N TYR A 360 -4.94 2.52 -1.15
CA TYR A 360 -5.96 2.85 -2.14
C TYR A 360 -5.80 4.29 -2.63
N GLY A 361 -5.93 4.50 -3.95
CA GLY A 361 -5.94 5.84 -4.54
C GLY A 361 -4.58 6.55 -4.66
N THR A 362 -3.48 5.91 -4.25
CA THR A 362 -2.10 6.48 -4.34
C THR A 362 -1.49 6.48 -5.74
N GLY A 363 -2.15 5.83 -6.72
CA GLY A 363 -1.74 5.88 -8.13
C GLY A 363 -0.97 4.68 -8.69
N LYS A 364 -0.90 3.54 -7.98
CA LYS A 364 -0.22 2.30 -8.44
C LYS A 364 -0.55 1.91 -9.89
N THR A 365 -1.82 1.68 -10.20
CA THR A 365 -2.29 1.33 -11.55
C THR A 365 -1.97 2.42 -12.58
N THR A 366 -2.08 3.70 -12.20
CA THR A 366 -1.75 4.81 -13.09
C THR A 366 -0.26 4.82 -13.41
N PHE A 367 0.61 4.53 -12.43
CA PHE A 367 2.05 4.38 -12.63
C PHE A 367 2.38 3.18 -13.51
N ALA A 368 1.76 2.01 -13.27
CA ALA A 368 1.95 0.83 -14.12
C ALA A 368 1.63 1.11 -15.60
N ARG A 369 0.52 1.82 -15.86
CA ARG A 369 0.13 2.28 -17.20
C ARG A 369 1.12 3.31 -17.77
N LYS A 370 1.57 4.28 -16.96
CA LYS A 370 2.55 5.29 -17.37
C LYS A 370 3.90 4.65 -17.73
N LEU A 371 4.36 3.69 -16.94
CA LEU A 371 5.60 2.95 -17.19
C LEU A 371 5.49 2.14 -18.49
N ALA A 372 4.39 1.42 -18.69
CA ALA A 372 4.15 0.68 -19.93
C ALA A 372 4.10 1.62 -21.15
N PHE A 373 3.44 2.78 -21.03
CA PHE A 373 3.41 3.82 -22.05
C PHE A 373 4.82 4.31 -22.44
N GLU A 374 5.64 4.71 -21.46
CA GLU A 374 6.97 5.24 -21.74
C GLU A 374 7.90 4.17 -22.35
N LEU A 375 7.86 2.94 -21.83
CA LEU A 375 8.64 1.82 -22.38
C LEU A 375 8.18 1.47 -23.81
N ALA A 376 6.87 1.50 -24.09
CA ALA A 376 6.36 1.25 -25.43
C ALA A 376 6.82 2.33 -26.43
N ARG A 377 6.78 3.61 -26.04
CA ARG A 377 7.28 4.72 -26.87
C ARG A 377 8.78 4.59 -27.15
N GLN A 378 9.58 4.26 -26.13
CA GLN A 378 11.02 4.04 -26.29
C GLN A 378 11.32 2.83 -27.18
N TYR A 379 10.53 1.76 -27.07
CA TYR A 379 10.67 0.57 -27.90
C TYR A 379 10.34 0.86 -29.37
N ARG A 380 9.25 1.58 -29.65
CA ARG A 380 8.89 2.06 -30.99
C ARG A 380 9.99 2.90 -31.62
N ALA A 381 10.50 3.89 -30.88
CA ALA A 381 11.62 4.71 -31.35
C ALA A 381 12.89 3.89 -31.61
N ALA A 382 13.12 2.80 -30.87
CA ALA A 382 14.22 1.88 -31.16
C ALA A 382 13.97 1.00 -32.40
N GLN A 383 12.72 0.58 -32.67
CA GLN A 383 12.37 -0.14 -33.90
C GLN A 383 12.60 0.73 -35.15
N GLU A 384 12.18 1.99 -35.12
CA GLU A 384 12.37 2.94 -36.22
C GLU A 384 13.86 3.25 -36.48
N ARG A 385 14.65 3.41 -35.41
CA ARG A 385 16.11 3.55 -35.52
C ARG A 385 16.78 2.31 -36.13
N SER A 386 16.39 1.11 -35.72
CA SER A 386 16.89 -0.14 -36.33
C SER A 386 16.50 -0.25 -37.80
N ALA A 387 15.25 0.10 -38.16
CA ALA A 387 14.78 0.06 -39.55
C ALA A 387 15.50 1.05 -40.47
N SER A 388 15.99 2.16 -39.92
CA SER A 388 16.83 3.14 -40.61
C SER A 388 18.33 2.82 -40.58
N GLY A 389 18.72 1.63 -40.08
CA GLY A 389 20.10 1.18 -40.05
C GLY A 389 20.98 1.87 -39.00
N MET A 390 20.40 2.66 -38.09
CA MET A 390 21.16 3.36 -37.05
C MET A 390 21.42 2.46 -35.82
N PRO A 391 22.67 2.42 -35.29
CA PRO A 391 23.00 1.62 -34.13
C PRO A 391 22.48 2.24 -32.83
N GLY A 392 22.13 1.41 -31.85
CA GLY A 392 21.74 1.85 -30.51
C GLY A 392 20.95 0.79 -29.74
N PRO A 393 21.02 0.75 -28.40
CA PRO A 393 20.38 -0.29 -27.61
C PRO A 393 18.85 -0.25 -27.78
N ARG A 394 18.25 -1.44 -27.81
CA ARG A 394 16.79 -1.61 -27.75
C ARG A 394 16.37 -1.72 -26.28
N PRO A 395 15.40 -0.90 -25.82
CA PRO A 395 14.87 -1.04 -24.47
C PRO A 395 14.04 -2.32 -24.36
N ARG A 396 13.72 -2.70 -23.14
CA ARG A 396 12.87 -3.86 -22.87
C ARG A 396 11.41 -3.54 -23.20
N LEU A 397 10.70 -4.51 -23.78
CA LEU A 397 9.28 -4.41 -24.11
C LEU A 397 8.42 -4.56 -22.83
N PRO A 398 7.47 -3.65 -22.56
CA PRO A 398 6.60 -3.77 -21.39
C PRO A 398 5.49 -4.79 -21.64
N LEU A 399 5.17 -5.65 -20.68
CA LEU A 399 3.97 -6.50 -20.67
C LEU A 399 3.13 -6.15 -19.44
N LEU A 400 2.06 -5.37 -19.62
CA LEU A 400 1.17 -4.92 -18.55
C LEU A 400 -0.02 -5.89 -18.35
N ILE A 401 0.08 -6.78 -17.37
CA ILE A 401 -0.93 -7.80 -17.08
C ILE A 401 -1.74 -7.39 -15.85
N ASN A 402 -3.06 -7.32 -15.99
CA ASN A 402 -3.95 -7.16 -14.85
C ASN A 402 -4.15 -8.51 -14.17
N LEU A 403 -3.82 -8.58 -12.89
CA LEU A 403 -3.84 -9.81 -12.12
C LEU A 403 -5.26 -10.27 -11.71
N LEU A 404 -6.30 -9.44 -11.89
CA LEU A 404 -7.69 -9.93 -11.84
C LEU A 404 -7.97 -11.03 -12.88
N ASP A 405 -7.30 -10.99 -14.02
CA ASP A 405 -7.46 -11.99 -15.08
C ASP A 405 -6.77 -13.33 -14.72
N PHE A 406 -5.95 -13.35 -13.66
CA PHE A 406 -5.28 -14.54 -13.13
C PHE A 406 -6.19 -15.44 -12.30
N VAL A 407 -7.27 -14.91 -11.71
CA VAL A 407 -8.11 -15.62 -10.73
C VAL A 407 -8.75 -16.88 -11.32
N GLU A 408 -9.15 -16.86 -12.61
CA GLU A 408 -9.82 -17.99 -13.26
C GLU A 408 -8.85 -19.07 -13.79
N ASN A 409 -7.53 -18.79 -13.89
CA ASN A 409 -6.56 -19.63 -14.58
C ASN A 409 -5.57 -20.32 -13.62
N LYS A 410 -5.69 -21.65 -13.47
CA LYS A 410 -4.88 -22.43 -12.50
C LYS A 410 -3.42 -22.68 -12.91
N ARG A 411 -3.01 -22.35 -14.14
CA ARG A 411 -1.63 -22.56 -14.62
C ARG A 411 -1.07 -21.32 -15.31
N LEU A 412 0.16 -20.97 -14.96
CA LEU A 412 0.89 -19.80 -15.46
C LEU A 412 1.06 -19.81 -16.99
N ASP A 413 1.36 -20.97 -17.56
CA ASP A 413 1.57 -21.15 -19.00
C ASP A 413 0.31 -20.85 -19.82
N ALA A 414 -0.83 -21.39 -19.40
CA ALA A 414 -2.13 -21.15 -20.03
C ALA A 414 -2.51 -19.67 -19.99
N LEU A 415 -2.26 -19.00 -18.86
CA LEU A 415 -2.58 -17.59 -18.72
C LEU A 415 -1.72 -16.70 -19.61
N ILE A 416 -0.40 -16.86 -19.59
CA ILE A 416 0.48 -16.04 -20.42
C ILE A 416 0.12 -16.22 -21.90
N THR A 417 -0.13 -17.46 -22.30
CA THR A 417 -0.55 -17.78 -23.67
C THR A 417 -1.89 -17.12 -24.03
N TYR A 418 -2.88 -17.15 -23.12
CA TYR A 418 -4.16 -16.46 -23.28
C TYR A 418 -3.99 -14.94 -23.38
N TYR A 419 -3.16 -14.35 -22.52
CA TYR A 419 -2.89 -12.92 -22.51
C TYR A 419 -2.20 -12.46 -23.81
N LEU A 420 -1.22 -13.22 -24.29
CA LEU A 420 -0.54 -12.94 -25.56
C LEU A 420 -1.51 -12.99 -26.75
N ASP A 421 -2.43 -13.96 -26.78
CA ASP A 421 -3.46 -14.06 -27.83
C ASP A 421 -4.47 -12.90 -27.74
N LYS A 422 -5.12 -12.73 -26.59
CA LYS A 422 -6.28 -11.83 -26.45
C LYS A 422 -5.93 -10.36 -26.25
N HIS A 423 -4.83 -10.06 -25.57
CA HIS A 423 -4.48 -8.69 -25.20
C HIS A 423 -3.31 -8.14 -26.02
N CYS A 424 -2.34 -9.00 -26.39
CA CYS A 424 -1.22 -8.57 -27.22
C CYS A 424 -1.46 -8.78 -28.74
N GLY A 425 -2.43 -9.62 -29.13
CA GLY A 425 -2.70 -9.93 -30.54
C GLY A 425 -1.63 -10.81 -31.20
N VAL A 426 -0.88 -11.59 -30.41
CA VAL A 426 0.14 -12.52 -30.91
C VAL A 426 -0.55 -13.74 -31.50
N GLU A 427 -0.32 -14.02 -32.79
CA GLU A 427 -0.89 -15.21 -33.44
C GLU A 427 -0.23 -16.50 -32.94
N LYS A 428 -1.05 -17.46 -32.50
CA LYS A 428 -0.63 -18.81 -32.03
C LYS A 428 0.53 -18.75 -31.01
N PRO A 429 0.34 -18.10 -29.86
CA PRO A 429 1.40 -17.95 -28.88
C PRO A 429 1.85 -19.32 -28.35
N ARG A 430 3.16 -19.48 -28.20
CA ARG A 430 3.79 -20.67 -27.61
C ARG A 430 4.53 -20.26 -26.35
N TYR A 431 4.26 -20.94 -25.25
CA TYR A 431 4.86 -20.61 -23.97
C TYR A 431 6.40 -20.74 -24.00
N GLU A 432 6.93 -21.73 -24.72
CA GLU A 432 8.37 -21.96 -24.84
C GLU A 432 9.09 -20.78 -25.54
N LEU A 433 8.41 -20.14 -26.49
CA LEU A 433 8.94 -18.92 -27.12
C LEU A 433 8.92 -17.75 -26.16
N PHE A 434 7.84 -17.57 -25.40
CA PHE A 434 7.74 -16.52 -24.38
C PHE A 434 8.85 -16.68 -23.34
N GLU A 435 9.04 -17.91 -22.83
CA GLU A 435 10.05 -18.21 -21.83
C GLU A 435 11.46 -17.90 -22.36
N ALA A 436 11.78 -18.28 -23.60
CA ALA A 436 13.06 -17.96 -24.21
C ALA A 436 13.29 -16.45 -24.40
N LEU A 437 12.26 -15.70 -24.82
CA LEU A 437 12.32 -14.24 -24.95
C LEU A 437 12.51 -13.56 -23.58
N ASN A 438 11.83 -14.06 -22.55
CA ASN A 438 11.94 -13.57 -21.19
C ASN A 438 13.34 -13.84 -20.61
N GLU A 439 13.88 -15.05 -20.80
CA GLU A 439 15.25 -15.42 -20.43
C GLU A 439 16.32 -14.60 -21.16
N ALA A 440 16.04 -14.19 -22.40
CA ALA A 440 16.89 -13.27 -23.16
C ALA A 440 16.78 -11.81 -22.69
N GLY A 441 15.89 -11.51 -21.74
CA GLY A 441 15.71 -10.17 -21.18
C GLY A 441 14.84 -9.24 -22.02
N MET A 442 14.03 -9.77 -22.94
CA MET A 442 13.20 -8.94 -23.81
C MET A 442 12.16 -8.13 -23.03
N PHE A 443 11.65 -8.64 -21.91
CA PHE A 443 10.47 -8.07 -21.24
C PHE A 443 10.77 -7.32 -19.94
N VAL A 444 9.95 -6.30 -19.67
CA VAL A 444 9.57 -5.86 -18.33
C VAL A 444 8.13 -6.31 -18.11
N ILE A 445 7.93 -7.30 -17.23
CA ILE A 445 6.60 -7.82 -16.91
C ILE A 445 6.04 -7.00 -15.75
N ILE A 446 4.95 -6.27 -16.00
CA ILE A 446 4.27 -5.41 -15.03
C ILE A 446 2.98 -6.09 -14.64
N LEU A 447 2.90 -6.55 -13.41
CA LEU A 447 1.75 -7.25 -12.84
C LEU A 447 0.98 -6.28 -11.93
N ASP A 448 -0.17 -5.80 -12.41
CA ASP A 448 -0.98 -4.81 -11.70
C ASP A 448 -2.08 -5.49 -10.86
N GLY A 449 -2.19 -5.12 -9.57
CA GLY A 449 -3.27 -5.58 -8.69
C GLY A 449 -3.04 -6.94 -8.02
N PHE A 450 -1.89 -7.19 -7.40
CA PHE A 450 -1.63 -8.45 -6.68
C PHE A 450 -2.64 -8.74 -5.56
N ASP A 451 -3.12 -7.67 -4.91
CA ASP A 451 -4.19 -7.74 -3.92
C ASP A 451 -5.53 -8.26 -4.47
N GLU A 452 -5.68 -8.31 -5.79
CA GLU A 452 -6.90 -8.71 -6.48
C GLU A 452 -6.88 -10.18 -6.96
N MET A 453 -5.76 -10.91 -6.78
CA MET A 453 -5.56 -12.28 -7.32
C MET A 453 -6.28 -13.42 -6.61
N ALA A 454 -6.66 -13.27 -5.34
CA ALA A 454 -7.51 -14.27 -4.70
C ALA A 454 -8.12 -13.77 -3.38
N VAL A 455 -9.42 -14.05 -3.28
CA VAL A 455 -10.25 -13.98 -2.08
C VAL A 455 -10.20 -15.37 -1.46
N ARG A 456 -9.69 -15.48 -0.22
CA ARG A 456 -9.35 -16.73 0.52
C ARG A 456 -8.00 -17.34 0.16
N VAL A 457 -6.94 -16.74 0.70
CA VAL A 457 -5.59 -17.27 0.57
C VAL A 457 -5.01 -17.30 1.97
N ASP A 458 -4.78 -18.49 2.51
CA ASP A 458 -3.92 -18.63 3.69
C ASP A 458 -2.49 -18.20 3.34
N SER A 459 -1.66 -17.95 4.36
CA SER A 459 -0.25 -17.55 4.17
C SER A 459 0.49 -18.48 3.19
N ASP A 460 0.16 -19.77 3.18
CA ASP A 460 0.78 -20.78 2.31
C ASP A 460 0.43 -20.57 0.83
N THR A 461 -0.78 -20.10 0.53
CA THR A 461 -1.24 -19.90 -0.84
C THR A 461 -0.74 -18.55 -1.39
N ILE A 462 -0.53 -17.53 -0.54
CA ILE A 462 0.13 -16.27 -0.92
C ILE A 462 1.57 -16.57 -1.34
N GLU A 463 2.27 -17.38 -0.55
CA GLU A 463 3.62 -17.82 -0.85
C GLU A 463 3.68 -18.60 -2.18
N LYS A 464 2.72 -19.49 -2.44
CA LYS A 464 2.64 -20.22 -3.72
C LYS A 464 2.42 -19.28 -4.92
N HIS A 465 1.57 -18.26 -4.80
CA HIS A 465 1.35 -17.28 -5.87
C HIS A 465 2.59 -16.41 -6.10
N LEU A 466 3.22 -15.91 -5.04
CA LEU A 466 4.48 -15.18 -5.14
C LEU A 466 5.57 -16.05 -5.76
N TYR A 467 5.66 -17.33 -5.39
CA TYR A 467 6.58 -18.29 -5.98
C TYR A 467 6.32 -18.51 -7.48
N GLN A 468 5.05 -18.62 -7.91
CA GLN A 468 4.70 -18.71 -9.33
C GLN A 468 5.09 -17.45 -10.11
N ILE A 469 4.92 -16.27 -9.51
CA ILE A 469 5.35 -14.99 -10.09
C ILE A 469 6.89 -14.92 -10.15
N GLU A 470 7.59 -15.42 -9.13
CA GLU A 470 9.06 -15.52 -9.12
C GLU A 470 9.59 -16.40 -10.27
N GLN A 471 8.82 -17.39 -10.75
CA GLN A 471 9.21 -18.18 -11.94
C GLN A 471 9.30 -17.34 -13.22
N LEU A 472 8.55 -16.23 -13.30
CA LEU A 472 8.68 -15.27 -14.39
C LEU A 472 9.96 -14.43 -14.27
N ALA A 473 10.48 -14.24 -13.06
CA ALA A 473 11.68 -13.46 -12.82
C ALA A 473 12.95 -14.30 -13.08
N LYS A 474 13.29 -14.59 -14.34
CA LYS A 474 14.49 -15.40 -14.62
C LYS A 474 15.78 -14.66 -14.18
N PRO A 475 16.66 -15.25 -13.33
CA PRO A 475 17.81 -14.57 -12.74
C PRO A 475 18.80 -13.95 -13.73
N GLN A 476 18.85 -14.51 -14.94
CA GLN A 476 19.85 -14.14 -15.93
C GLN A 476 19.52 -12.80 -16.62
N ALA A 477 18.24 -12.42 -16.72
CA ALA A 477 17.89 -11.23 -17.50
C ALA A 477 16.53 -10.57 -17.21
N SER A 478 15.48 -11.28 -16.78
CA SER A 478 14.10 -10.76 -16.75
C SER A 478 13.89 -9.64 -15.71
N ARG A 479 12.89 -8.78 -15.93
CA ARG A 479 12.45 -7.76 -14.96
C ARG A 479 10.97 -7.93 -14.68
N VAL A 480 10.61 -8.12 -13.41
CA VAL A 480 9.23 -8.29 -12.96
C VAL A 480 8.91 -7.22 -11.92
N LEU A 481 7.89 -6.40 -12.21
CA LEU A 481 7.33 -5.42 -11.30
C LEU A 481 5.95 -5.91 -10.89
N LEU A 482 5.73 -6.05 -9.59
CA LEU A 482 4.46 -6.40 -9.00
C LEU A 482 3.91 -5.18 -8.26
N THR A 483 2.64 -4.83 -8.46
CA THR A 483 1.98 -3.83 -7.61
C THR A 483 1.03 -4.52 -6.65
N GLY A 484 0.87 -3.96 -5.46
CA GLY A 484 -0.08 -4.50 -4.51
C GLY A 484 -0.38 -3.54 -3.38
N ARG A 485 -1.28 -3.97 -2.51
CA ARG A 485 -1.56 -3.30 -1.25
C ARG A 485 -0.78 -3.97 -0.13
N PRO A 486 -0.18 -3.21 0.79
CA PRO A 486 0.43 -3.78 1.97
C PRO A 486 -0.60 -4.47 2.87
N GLU A 487 -1.86 -4.03 2.84
CA GLU A 487 -2.97 -4.65 3.57
C GLU A 487 -3.39 -6.03 3.04
N PHE A 488 -2.84 -6.46 1.89
CA PHE A 488 -3.01 -7.83 1.42
C PHE A 488 -2.36 -8.85 2.37
N PHE A 489 -1.32 -8.44 3.10
CA PHE A 489 -0.68 -9.25 4.12
C PHE A 489 -1.39 -9.02 5.47
N MET A 490 -1.79 -10.08 6.16
CA MET A 490 -2.51 -10.02 7.44
C MET A 490 -1.63 -9.51 8.58
N SER A 491 -0.31 -9.66 8.45
CA SER A 491 0.66 -9.15 9.41
C SER A 491 1.95 -8.72 8.73
N ARG A 492 2.71 -7.85 9.42
CA ARG A 492 4.06 -7.48 8.99
C ARG A 492 4.98 -8.71 8.89
N GLU A 493 4.81 -9.69 9.78
CA GLU A 493 5.55 -10.94 9.74
C GLU A 493 5.23 -11.76 8.48
N GLU A 494 3.96 -11.84 8.08
CA GLU A 494 3.54 -12.51 6.84
C GLU A 494 4.08 -11.78 5.60
N MET A 495 4.08 -10.45 5.59
CA MET A 495 4.70 -9.65 4.53
C MET A 495 6.21 -9.90 4.46
N GLU A 496 6.89 -9.90 5.61
CA GLU A 496 8.33 -10.18 5.71
C GLU A 496 8.65 -11.60 5.23
N LYS A 497 7.81 -12.59 5.57
CA LYS A 497 7.91 -13.97 5.06
C LYS A 497 7.68 -14.05 3.56
N GLY A 498 6.64 -13.38 3.08
CA GLY A 498 6.28 -13.33 1.67
C GLY A 498 7.32 -12.63 0.81
N LEU A 499 7.98 -11.59 1.30
CA LEU A 499 8.88 -10.76 0.48
C LEU A 499 10.38 -11.04 0.71
N TRP A 500 10.80 -11.42 1.92
CA TRP A 500 12.22 -11.39 2.31
C TRP A 500 12.77 -12.65 3.00
N LEU A 501 11.94 -13.51 3.61
CA LEU A 501 12.44 -14.69 4.34
C LEU A 501 12.40 -15.97 3.48
N HIS A 502 13.41 -16.82 3.68
CA HIS A 502 13.47 -18.16 3.10
C HIS A 502 12.65 -19.15 3.93
N HIS A 503 11.67 -19.82 3.31
CA HIS A 503 10.99 -20.96 3.92
C HIS A 503 11.70 -22.27 3.60
N GLN A 504 11.78 -23.20 4.56
CA GLN A 504 12.47 -24.50 4.41
C GLN A 504 11.81 -25.43 3.37
N ILE A 505 10.57 -25.13 2.95
CA ILE A 505 9.74 -26.02 2.13
C ILE A 505 10.05 -25.90 0.63
N LEU A 506 10.65 -24.78 0.17
CA LEU A 506 10.90 -24.52 -1.25
C LEU A 506 12.38 -24.15 -1.52
N PRO A 507 13.25 -25.13 -1.82
CA PRO A 507 14.63 -24.85 -2.22
C PRO A 507 14.66 -24.06 -3.55
N ASN A 508 15.58 -23.08 -3.65
CA ASN A 508 15.84 -22.20 -4.82
C ASN A 508 14.98 -20.93 -5.01
N ARG A 509 14.38 -20.39 -3.96
CA ARG A 509 13.72 -19.07 -3.98
C ARG A 509 14.71 -17.91 -4.27
N PHE A 510 14.27 -16.83 -4.92
CA PHE A 510 15.03 -15.58 -4.95
C PHE A 510 15.26 -15.06 -3.52
N LYS A 511 16.45 -14.51 -3.26
CA LYS A 511 16.89 -14.14 -1.90
C LYS A 511 16.13 -12.96 -1.27
N SER A 512 15.36 -12.16 -2.02
CA SER A 512 14.47 -11.07 -1.50
C SER A 512 13.87 -10.21 -2.63
N TYR A 513 12.60 -9.81 -2.51
CA TYR A 513 12.02 -8.72 -3.29
C TYR A 513 12.64 -7.37 -2.90
N GLU A 514 12.81 -6.49 -3.88
CA GLU A 514 12.99 -5.06 -3.62
C GLU A 514 11.60 -4.44 -3.45
N ALA A 515 11.23 -4.06 -2.22
CA ALA A 515 9.90 -3.56 -1.93
C ALA A 515 9.91 -2.04 -1.69
N LEU A 516 9.10 -1.33 -2.45
CA LEU A 516 8.93 0.11 -2.36
C LEU A 516 7.51 0.42 -1.87
N ARG A 517 7.36 1.52 -1.13
CA ARG A 517 6.06 2.05 -0.75
C ARG A 517 5.86 3.45 -1.30
N LEU A 518 4.72 3.67 -1.96
CA LEU A 518 4.26 4.99 -2.38
C LEU A 518 3.98 5.87 -1.16
N LYS A 519 4.51 7.10 -1.19
CA LYS A 519 4.11 8.15 -0.24
C LYS A 519 2.79 8.77 -0.67
N LEU A 520 2.08 9.35 0.29
CA LEU A 520 1.00 10.30 0.01
C LEU A 520 1.59 11.52 -0.72
N TRP A 521 0.77 12.19 -1.52
CA TRP A 521 1.21 13.36 -2.26
C TRP A 521 1.54 14.52 -1.32
N GLU A 522 2.66 15.18 -1.59
CA GLU A 522 2.98 16.46 -0.97
C GLU A 522 2.11 17.58 -1.56
N ASP A 523 1.98 18.71 -0.86
CA ASP A 523 1.16 19.85 -1.30
C ASP A 523 1.53 20.35 -2.72
N GLU A 524 2.79 20.23 -3.11
CA GLU A 524 3.27 20.59 -4.44
C GLU A 524 2.71 19.66 -5.52
N GLN A 525 2.69 18.34 -5.28
CA GLN A 525 2.09 17.36 -6.20
C GLN A 525 0.57 17.55 -6.31
N VAL A 526 -0.10 17.90 -5.20
CA VAL A 526 -1.53 18.26 -5.18
C VAL A 526 -1.80 19.47 -6.07
N ARG A 527 -1.00 20.53 -5.95
CA ARG A 527 -1.14 21.74 -6.79
C ARG A 527 -0.84 21.43 -8.26
N GLU A 528 0.26 20.74 -8.55
CA GLU A 528 0.63 20.36 -9.91
C GLU A 528 -0.47 19.52 -10.57
N PHE A 529 -1.09 18.61 -9.84
CA PHE A 529 -2.21 17.83 -10.34
C PHE A 529 -3.41 18.71 -10.69
N LEU A 530 -3.78 19.66 -9.81
CA LEU A 530 -4.88 20.59 -10.07
C LEU A 530 -4.57 21.53 -11.25
N ASP A 531 -3.33 22.03 -11.34
CA ASP A 531 -2.88 22.88 -12.45
C ASP A 531 -3.01 22.18 -13.81
N ARG A 532 -2.78 20.86 -13.84
CA ARG A 532 -2.94 20.06 -15.05
C ARG A 532 -4.37 19.61 -15.31
N LEU A 533 -5.14 19.30 -14.26
CA LEU A 533 -6.49 18.75 -14.41
C LEU A 533 -7.55 19.84 -14.66
N VAL A 534 -7.53 20.91 -13.88
CA VAL A 534 -8.59 21.95 -13.86
C VAL A 534 -8.83 22.60 -15.23
N PRO A 535 -7.82 22.89 -16.07
CA PRO A 535 -8.04 23.48 -17.40
C PRO A 535 -8.91 22.63 -18.33
N HIS A 536 -9.02 21.32 -18.08
CA HIS A 536 -9.79 20.39 -18.89
C HIS A 536 -11.19 20.10 -18.34
N LEU A 537 -11.51 20.58 -17.13
CA LEU A 537 -12.83 20.37 -16.54
C LEU A 537 -13.85 21.34 -17.16
N SER A 538 -14.84 20.78 -17.84
CA SER A 538 -15.98 21.54 -18.38
C SER A 538 -16.70 22.29 -17.26
N ASN A 539 -16.93 23.60 -17.46
CA ASN A 539 -17.55 24.55 -16.51
C ASN A 539 -16.67 25.05 -15.36
N ALA A 540 -15.39 24.70 -15.30
CA ALA A 540 -14.44 25.34 -14.40
C ALA A 540 -14.04 26.74 -14.92
N SER A 541 -13.71 27.67 -14.01
CA SER A 541 -13.11 28.97 -14.38
C SER A 541 -11.71 28.84 -15.01
N GLY A 542 -11.14 27.64 -15.03
CA GLY A 542 -9.76 27.35 -15.43
C GLY A 542 -8.72 27.76 -14.37
N ASP A 543 -9.13 28.33 -13.24
CA ASP A 543 -8.24 28.82 -12.18
C ASP A 543 -8.00 27.72 -11.12
N SER A 544 -6.91 26.98 -11.28
CA SER A 544 -6.48 25.93 -10.35
C SER A 544 -6.18 26.43 -8.94
N ARG A 545 -5.73 27.68 -8.79
CA ARG A 545 -5.46 28.29 -7.49
C ARG A 545 -6.76 28.54 -6.74
N ALA A 546 -7.78 29.08 -7.43
CA ALA A 546 -9.11 29.22 -6.84
C ALA A 546 -9.70 27.86 -6.43
N TYR A 547 -9.45 26.80 -7.21
CA TYR A 547 -9.85 25.43 -6.84
C TYR A 547 -9.16 24.95 -5.57
N TYR A 548 -7.82 25.08 -5.48
CA TYR A 548 -7.08 24.70 -4.28
C TYR A 548 -7.54 25.50 -3.05
N GLU A 549 -7.73 26.82 -3.18
CA GLU A 549 -8.25 27.65 -2.10
C GLU A 549 -9.66 27.22 -1.68
N ARG A 550 -10.55 26.88 -2.64
CA ARG A 550 -11.88 26.33 -2.32
C ARG A 550 -11.78 25.02 -1.54
N ILE A 551 -10.88 24.10 -1.91
CA ILE A 551 -10.65 22.83 -1.19
C ILE A 551 -10.20 23.10 0.24
N GLN A 552 -9.18 23.95 0.40
CA GLN A 552 -8.59 24.28 1.69
C GLN A 552 -9.57 25.03 2.62
N ASN A 553 -10.58 25.69 2.06
CA ASN A 553 -11.62 26.41 2.79
C ASN A 553 -12.89 25.57 3.06
N ILE A 554 -12.93 24.30 2.65
CA ILE A 554 -14.03 23.40 3.04
C ILE A 554 -14.02 23.28 4.58
N PRO A 555 -15.13 23.57 5.28
CA PRO A 555 -15.20 23.48 6.74
C PRO A 555 -14.77 22.09 7.24
N GLY A 556 -13.85 22.04 8.21
CA GLY A 556 -13.32 20.79 8.77
C GLY A 556 -12.44 19.97 7.81
N PHE A 557 -12.08 20.50 6.64
CA PHE A 557 -11.25 19.79 5.66
C PHE A 557 -9.83 19.56 6.17
N LYS A 558 -9.20 20.58 6.76
CA LYS A 558 -7.83 20.44 7.31
C LYS A 558 -7.73 19.38 8.40
N GLU A 559 -8.80 19.12 9.15
CA GLU A 559 -8.83 18.09 10.19
C GLU A 559 -8.91 16.68 9.58
N ILE A 560 -9.58 16.53 8.42
CA ILE A 560 -9.66 15.26 7.67
C ILE A 560 -8.42 15.04 6.80
N ASP A 561 -7.90 16.10 6.21
CA ASP A 561 -6.75 16.05 5.31
C ASP A 561 -5.44 15.76 6.06
N GLN A 562 -5.43 15.84 7.40
CA GLN A 562 -4.36 15.27 8.23
C GLN A 562 -4.14 13.77 7.95
N GLU A 563 -5.16 13.06 7.45
CA GLU A 563 -5.05 11.66 7.02
C GLU A 563 -4.78 11.51 5.51
N GLY A 564 -4.58 12.62 4.78
CA GLY A 564 -4.17 12.68 3.38
C GLY A 564 -5.31 12.51 2.36
N LEU A 565 -6.47 13.12 2.58
CA LEU A 565 -7.63 12.99 1.70
C LEU A 565 -7.34 13.60 0.32
N ALA A 566 -6.91 14.87 0.25
CA ALA A 566 -6.45 15.50 -1.00
C ALA A 566 -5.08 14.97 -1.45
N GLN A 567 -4.32 14.33 -0.56
CA GLN A 567 -3.02 13.76 -0.89
C GLN A 567 -3.10 12.42 -1.63
N ARG A 568 -4.31 11.87 -1.86
CA ARG A 568 -4.53 10.68 -2.70
C ARG A 568 -5.12 11.11 -4.03
N ALA A 569 -4.43 10.75 -5.12
CA ALA A 569 -4.76 11.12 -6.50
C ALA A 569 -6.24 10.91 -6.85
N VAL A 570 -6.80 9.74 -6.55
CA VAL A 570 -8.20 9.41 -6.87
C VAL A 570 -9.17 10.31 -6.11
N LEU A 571 -8.87 10.62 -4.85
CA LEU A 571 -9.75 11.46 -4.04
C LEU A 571 -9.67 12.93 -4.49
N LEU A 572 -8.47 13.43 -4.77
CA LEU A 572 -8.28 14.78 -5.29
C LEU A 572 -8.94 14.98 -6.65
N GLU A 573 -8.82 14.01 -7.56
CA GLU A 573 -9.51 14.01 -8.85
C GLU A 573 -11.02 14.17 -8.66
N MET A 574 -11.60 13.43 -7.73
CA MET A 574 -13.03 13.45 -7.46
C MET A 574 -13.47 14.74 -6.78
N ILE A 575 -12.69 15.26 -5.84
CA ILE A 575 -12.93 16.59 -5.25
C ILE A 575 -12.96 17.62 -6.38
N ALA A 576 -11.92 17.68 -7.21
CA ALA A 576 -11.83 18.63 -8.33
C ALA A 576 -13.02 18.51 -9.30
N GLN A 577 -13.41 17.29 -9.67
CA GLN A 577 -14.58 17.03 -10.51
C GLN A 577 -15.93 17.34 -9.82
N THR A 578 -15.98 17.49 -8.50
CA THR A 578 -17.24 17.82 -7.81
C THR A 578 -17.35 19.33 -7.59
N LEU A 579 -16.23 20.04 -7.44
CA LEU A 579 -16.21 21.48 -7.18
C LEU A 579 -16.89 22.33 -8.26
N TYR A 580 -17.01 21.85 -9.51
CA TYR A 580 -17.74 22.56 -10.56
C TYR A 580 -19.27 22.44 -10.42
N LEU A 581 -19.77 21.40 -9.75
CA LEU A 581 -21.21 21.20 -9.50
C LEU A 581 -21.73 22.15 -8.42
N PHE A 582 -20.84 22.70 -7.61
CA PHE A 582 -21.16 23.63 -6.55
C PHE A 582 -20.90 25.06 -7.04
N ASP A 583 -21.98 25.82 -7.22
CA ASP A 583 -21.91 27.27 -7.44
C ASP A 583 -21.66 28.02 -6.12
N ALA A 584 -21.60 29.36 -6.15
CA ALA A 584 -21.49 30.16 -4.93
C ALA A 584 -22.69 29.98 -3.98
N ALA A 585 -23.81 29.41 -4.45
CA ALA A 585 -25.02 29.20 -3.66
C ALA A 585 -25.03 27.86 -2.90
N THR A 586 -24.23 26.88 -3.31
CA THR A 586 -24.16 25.56 -2.67
C THR A 586 -22.79 25.35 -2.00
N PRO A 587 -22.67 25.52 -0.69
CA PRO A 587 -21.39 25.32 0.00
C PRO A 587 -20.97 23.84 -0.07
N ILE A 588 -19.69 23.60 -0.32
CA ILE A 588 -19.11 22.26 -0.23
C ILE A 588 -19.02 21.89 1.26
N THR A 589 -19.63 20.77 1.63
CA THR A 589 -19.63 20.22 2.98
C THR A 589 -19.01 18.83 2.96
N ARG A 590 -18.60 18.30 4.11
CA ARG A 590 -18.07 16.94 4.14
C ARG A 590 -19.13 15.92 3.69
N PRO A 591 -20.41 15.98 4.15
CA PRO A 591 -21.47 15.11 3.68
C PRO A 591 -21.64 15.07 2.15
N ASN A 592 -21.70 16.23 1.48
CA ASN A 592 -21.97 16.25 0.04
C ASN A 592 -20.77 15.74 -0.78
N LEU A 593 -19.53 15.98 -0.31
CA LEU A 593 -18.32 15.45 -0.92
C LEU A 593 -18.28 13.91 -0.86
N TYR A 594 -18.54 13.33 0.31
CA TYR A 594 -18.55 11.88 0.49
C TYR A 594 -19.73 11.20 -0.23
N GLN A 595 -20.86 11.91 -0.35
CA GLN A 595 -21.99 11.43 -1.13
C GLN A 595 -21.61 11.24 -2.60
N VAL A 596 -21.09 12.29 -3.25
CA VAL A 596 -20.67 12.21 -4.66
C VAL A 596 -19.57 11.17 -4.85
N TYR A 597 -18.66 11.06 -3.88
CA TYR A 597 -17.62 10.05 -3.92
C TYR A 597 -18.17 8.62 -3.99
N LEU A 598 -19.06 8.27 -3.05
CA LEU A 598 -19.66 6.94 -3.00
C LEU A 598 -20.44 6.62 -4.28
N GLU A 599 -21.22 7.59 -4.79
CA GLU A 599 -22.00 7.44 -6.02
C GLU A 599 -21.09 7.17 -7.24
N ARG A 600 -20.02 7.95 -7.42
CA ARG A 600 -19.07 7.78 -8.54
C ARG A 600 -18.26 6.49 -8.44
N GLU A 601 -17.81 6.10 -7.25
CA GLU A 601 -17.06 4.84 -7.11
C GLU A 601 -17.95 3.61 -7.35
N LEU A 602 -19.22 3.64 -6.91
CA LEU A 602 -20.20 2.59 -7.23
C LEU A 602 -20.41 2.47 -8.76
N GLN A 603 -20.52 3.60 -9.46
CA GLN A 603 -20.56 3.62 -10.93
C GLN A 603 -19.29 3.04 -11.58
N ARG A 604 -18.11 3.37 -11.04
CA ARG A 604 -16.82 2.85 -11.55
C ARG A 604 -16.73 1.33 -11.42
N GLN A 605 -17.21 0.76 -10.31
CA GLN A 605 -17.21 -0.69 -10.07
C GLN A 605 -18.12 -1.43 -11.06
N HIS A 606 -19.29 -0.83 -11.39
CA HIS A 606 -20.18 -1.33 -12.45
C HIS A 606 -19.49 -1.40 -13.82
N LEU A 607 -18.67 -0.40 -14.17
CA LEU A 607 -17.96 -0.34 -15.45
C LEU A 607 -16.73 -1.27 -15.52
N LYS A 608 -16.04 -1.50 -14.39
CA LYS A 608 -14.86 -2.38 -14.34
C LYS A 608 -15.19 -3.86 -14.49
N LYS A 609 -16.35 -4.29 -14.00
CA LYS A 609 -16.76 -5.69 -14.09
C LYS A 609 -17.54 -5.92 -15.37
N ARG A 610 -17.00 -6.75 -16.27
CA ARG A 610 -17.71 -7.24 -17.48
C ARG A 610 -18.93 -8.14 -17.17
N ARG A 611 -19.44 -8.13 -15.93
CA ARG A 611 -20.59 -8.91 -15.42
C ARG A 611 -21.42 -8.04 -14.48
N GLU A 612 -22.74 -8.23 -14.52
CA GLU A 612 -23.71 -7.57 -13.63
C GLU A 612 -23.47 -7.98 -12.16
N LEU A 613 -23.50 -7.01 -11.24
CA LEU A 613 -23.32 -7.25 -9.80
C LEU A 613 -24.54 -7.99 -9.22
N LEU A 614 -24.30 -8.95 -8.31
CA LEU A 614 -25.34 -9.68 -7.61
C LEU A 614 -26.16 -8.75 -6.69
N ILE A 615 -25.50 -7.82 -5.99
CA ILE A 615 -26.16 -6.81 -5.14
C ILE A 615 -26.18 -5.48 -5.87
N LYS A 616 -27.38 -4.91 -6.04
CA LYS A 616 -27.57 -3.58 -6.63
C LYS A 616 -26.97 -2.49 -5.73
N ASP A 617 -26.48 -1.41 -6.33
CA ASP A 617 -25.78 -0.33 -5.61
C ASP A 617 -26.59 0.28 -4.47
N ARG A 618 -27.91 0.47 -4.67
CA ARG A 618 -28.81 0.97 -3.62
C ARG A 618 -28.81 0.06 -2.40
N ASP A 619 -28.95 -1.24 -2.62
CA ASP A 619 -29.02 -2.23 -1.55
C ASP A 619 -27.66 -2.41 -0.88
N ARG A 620 -26.57 -2.34 -1.65
CA ARG A 620 -25.19 -2.33 -1.15
C ARG A 620 -24.94 -1.14 -0.23
N LEU A 621 -25.34 0.06 -0.63
CA LEU A 621 -25.17 1.27 0.19
C LEU A 621 -25.95 1.16 1.51
N ALA A 622 -27.19 0.66 1.46
CA ALA A 622 -28.00 0.43 2.65
C ALA A 622 -27.38 -0.60 3.60
N LEU A 623 -26.79 -1.67 3.06
CA LEU A 623 -26.04 -2.65 3.85
C LEU A 623 -24.78 -2.03 4.49
N LEU A 624 -24.04 -1.20 3.76
CA LEU A 624 -22.86 -0.51 4.29
C LEU A 624 -23.20 0.51 5.38
N GLN A 625 -24.31 1.22 5.26
CA GLN A 625 -24.84 2.13 6.28
C GLN A 625 -25.18 1.38 7.57
N LYS A 626 -25.91 0.27 7.46
CA LYS A 626 -26.23 -0.62 8.60
C LYS A 626 -24.98 -1.20 9.25
N LEU A 627 -24.02 -1.65 8.44
CA LEU A 627 -22.74 -2.16 8.91
C LEU A 627 -21.97 -1.09 9.71
N ALA A 628 -21.86 0.11 9.14
CA ALA A 628 -21.16 1.21 9.76
C ALA A 628 -21.79 1.60 11.11
N ALA A 629 -23.11 1.79 11.17
CA ALA A 629 -23.79 2.09 12.43
C ALA A 629 -23.69 0.94 13.44
N GLY A 630 -23.90 -0.30 13.00
CA GLY A 630 -23.83 -1.49 13.85
C GLY A 630 -22.46 -1.70 14.50
N SER A 631 -21.38 -1.36 13.78
CA SER A 631 -20.02 -1.45 14.32
C SER A 631 -19.78 -0.52 15.52
N TYR A 632 -20.50 0.61 15.62
CA TYR A 632 -20.45 1.49 16.79
C TYR A 632 -21.28 0.92 17.95
N GLU A 633 -22.41 0.28 17.66
CA GLU A 633 -23.24 -0.40 18.67
C GLU A 633 -22.48 -1.56 19.34
N THR A 634 -21.71 -2.34 18.56
CA THR A 634 -20.91 -3.46 19.06
C THR A 634 -19.52 -3.07 19.55
N SER A 635 -19.12 -1.79 19.38
CA SER A 635 -17.76 -1.31 19.63
C SER A 635 -16.68 -2.14 18.92
N THR A 636 -17.01 -2.68 17.74
CA THR A 636 -16.06 -3.44 16.90
C THR A 636 -15.51 -2.55 15.80
N SER A 637 -14.22 -2.67 15.51
CA SER A 637 -13.58 -1.95 14.40
C SER A 637 -13.92 -2.55 13.03
N GLY A 638 -14.50 -3.76 13.00
CA GLY A 638 -14.89 -4.50 11.80
C GLY A 638 -15.96 -5.54 12.07
N ILE A 639 -16.22 -6.36 11.05
CA ILE A 639 -17.20 -7.44 11.04
C ILE A 639 -16.55 -8.75 10.57
N ASP A 640 -16.81 -9.85 11.25
CA ASP A 640 -16.38 -11.16 10.73
C ASP A 640 -17.30 -11.63 9.59
N TYR A 641 -16.90 -12.69 8.90
CA TYR A 641 -17.66 -13.21 7.76
C TYR A 641 -19.08 -13.66 8.14
N LYS A 642 -19.26 -14.25 9.33
CA LYS A 642 -20.55 -14.79 9.77
C LYS A 642 -21.53 -13.65 10.08
N ALA A 643 -21.06 -12.61 10.76
CA ALA A 643 -21.84 -11.42 11.02
C ALA A 643 -22.19 -10.69 9.69
N ALA A 644 -21.29 -10.69 8.70
CA ALA A 644 -21.60 -10.16 7.38
C ALA A 644 -22.67 -10.99 6.65
N GLU A 645 -22.65 -12.31 6.80
CA GLU A 645 -23.69 -13.20 6.27
C GLU A 645 -25.05 -12.92 6.91
N GLU A 646 -25.08 -12.75 8.25
CA GLU A 646 -26.28 -12.39 9.01
C GLU A 646 -26.83 -11.00 8.62
N LEU A 647 -25.96 -10.08 8.19
CA LEU A 647 -26.34 -8.76 7.68
C LEU A 647 -26.91 -8.82 6.25
N VAL A 648 -26.29 -9.61 5.37
CA VAL A 648 -26.65 -9.67 3.94
C VAL A 648 -27.91 -10.51 3.72
N LYS A 649 -28.04 -11.65 4.41
CA LYS A 649 -29.12 -12.62 4.20
C LYS A 649 -30.54 -12.01 4.24
N PRO A 650 -30.90 -11.12 5.19
CA PRO A 650 -32.22 -10.49 5.24
C PRO A 650 -32.51 -9.52 4.09
N ALA A 651 -31.48 -9.04 3.38
CA ALA A 651 -31.63 -8.14 2.24
C ALA A 651 -31.81 -8.89 0.90
N LEU A 652 -31.69 -10.22 0.90
CA LEU A 652 -31.82 -11.05 -0.31
C LEU A 652 -33.28 -11.46 -0.55
N PRO A 653 -33.70 -11.64 -1.82
CA PRO A 653 -34.98 -12.26 -2.15
C PRO A 653 -35.14 -13.64 -1.48
N PRO A 654 -36.35 -14.03 -1.02
CA PRO A 654 -36.56 -15.27 -0.28
C PRO A 654 -36.03 -16.53 -0.98
N GLU A 655 -36.16 -16.58 -2.30
CA GLU A 655 -35.70 -17.68 -3.16
C GLU A 655 -34.18 -17.84 -3.13
N ILE A 656 -33.44 -16.73 -3.08
CA ILE A 656 -31.97 -16.69 -3.01
C ILE A 656 -31.51 -16.96 -1.57
N ALA A 657 -32.18 -16.37 -0.58
CA ALA A 657 -31.87 -16.53 0.84
C ALA A 657 -32.04 -17.98 1.34
N ALA A 658 -32.82 -18.80 0.65
CA ALA A 658 -33.02 -20.22 0.94
C ALA A 658 -31.82 -21.11 0.55
N SER A 659 -30.92 -20.63 -0.31
CA SER A 659 -29.74 -21.37 -0.78
C SER A 659 -28.48 -20.90 -0.03
N PRO A 660 -27.87 -21.75 0.83
CA PRO A 660 -26.64 -21.38 1.55
C PRO A 660 -25.50 -20.96 0.61
N THR A 661 -25.34 -21.66 -0.51
CA THR A 661 -24.34 -21.32 -1.53
C THR A 661 -24.59 -19.95 -2.17
N SER A 662 -25.85 -19.58 -2.38
CA SER A 662 -26.19 -18.27 -2.93
C SER A 662 -25.93 -17.16 -1.91
N VAL A 663 -26.33 -17.36 -0.66
CA VAL A 663 -26.02 -16.42 0.44
C VAL A 663 -24.51 -16.21 0.58
N GLU A 664 -23.72 -17.29 0.45
CA GLU A 664 -22.26 -17.23 0.47
C GLU A 664 -21.71 -16.35 -0.68
N ASN A 665 -22.21 -16.56 -1.91
CA ASN A 665 -21.78 -15.78 -3.08
C ASN A 665 -22.11 -14.28 -2.94
N TYR A 666 -23.30 -13.94 -2.45
CA TYR A 666 -23.71 -12.55 -2.24
C TYR A 666 -22.94 -11.88 -1.11
N THR A 667 -22.71 -12.60 0.00
CA THR A 667 -21.89 -12.10 1.12
C THR A 667 -20.46 -11.82 0.68
N ARG A 668 -19.85 -12.73 -0.10
CA ARG A 668 -18.52 -12.49 -0.67
C ARG A 668 -18.50 -11.31 -1.62
N GLU A 669 -19.50 -11.16 -2.49
CA GLU A 669 -19.57 -9.99 -3.36
C GLU A 669 -19.68 -8.69 -2.54
N PHE A 670 -20.56 -8.67 -1.53
CA PHE A 670 -20.71 -7.52 -0.64
C PHE A 670 -19.37 -7.12 0.00
N LEU A 671 -18.66 -8.06 0.59
CA LEU A 671 -17.40 -7.78 1.27
C LEU A 671 -16.29 -7.32 0.32
N ASN A 672 -16.24 -7.87 -0.90
CA ASN A 672 -15.19 -7.57 -1.88
C ASN A 672 -15.47 -6.33 -2.75
N CYS A 673 -16.73 -5.92 -2.89
CA CYS A 673 -17.14 -4.82 -3.77
C CYS A 673 -17.59 -3.60 -2.97
N SER A 674 -17.14 -3.49 -1.73
CA SER A 674 -17.48 -2.41 -0.81
C SER A 674 -16.22 -1.69 -0.34
N PHE A 675 -16.39 -0.54 0.31
CA PHE A 675 -15.33 0.25 0.94
C PHE A 675 -14.72 -0.45 2.18
N LEU A 676 -14.64 -1.77 2.16
CA LEU A 676 -14.16 -2.64 3.22
C LEU A 676 -12.80 -3.23 2.81
N ARG A 677 -11.99 -3.56 3.81
CA ARG A 677 -10.68 -4.20 3.69
C ARG A 677 -10.53 -5.21 4.82
N HIS A 678 -9.61 -6.15 4.69
CA HIS A 678 -9.25 -6.99 5.82
C HIS A 678 -8.50 -6.18 6.88
N GLY A 679 -8.84 -6.44 8.14
CA GLY A 679 -8.21 -5.90 9.33
C GLY A 679 -7.72 -7.03 10.25
N PRO A 680 -7.24 -6.70 11.45
CA PRO A 680 -6.71 -7.68 12.39
C PRO A 680 -7.73 -8.77 12.77
N GLY A 681 -7.28 -10.03 12.82
CA GLY A 681 -8.10 -11.15 13.31
C GLY A 681 -9.25 -11.56 12.40
N ASP A 682 -9.04 -11.60 11.08
CA ASP A 682 -10.03 -11.98 10.05
C ASP A 682 -11.28 -11.09 9.97
N LEU A 683 -11.24 -9.91 10.58
CA LEU A 683 -12.32 -8.93 10.49
C LEU A 683 -12.25 -8.13 9.19
N TYR A 684 -13.40 -7.81 8.62
CA TYR A 684 -13.55 -6.81 7.56
C TYR A 684 -13.78 -5.44 8.19
N ILE A 685 -12.87 -4.50 7.96
CA ILE A 685 -12.92 -3.13 8.47
C ILE A 685 -13.15 -2.15 7.32
N PHE A 686 -13.63 -0.94 7.59
CA PHE A 686 -13.69 0.08 6.55
C PHE A 686 -12.30 0.49 6.08
N SER A 687 -12.18 0.72 4.77
CA SER A 687 -10.96 1.18 4.09
C SER A 687 -10.44 2.50 4.65
N HIS A 688 -11.33 3.35 5.15
CA HIS A 688 -11.01 4.59 5.84
C HIS A 688 -12.04 4.86 6.96
N ARG A 689 -11.59 5.41 8.10
CA ARG A 689 -12.46 5.71 9.24
C ARG A 689 -13.56 6.73 8.89
N SER A 690 -13.24 7.69 8.02
CA SER A 690 -14.21 8.69 7.56
C SER A 690 -15.37 8.09 6.75
N PHE A 691 -15.15 6.99 5.99
CA PHE A 691 -16.24 6.31 5.27
C PHE A 691 -17.18 5.65 6.25
N ARG A 692 -16.63 4.98 7.27
CA ARG A 692 -17.41 4.43 8.36
C ARG A 692 -18.20 5.53 9.07
N GLY A 693 -17.55 6.64 9.41
CA GLY A 693 -18.18 7.80 10.06
C GLY A 693 -19.34 8.38 9.24
N TYR A 694 -19.12 8.64 7.94
CA TYR A 694 -20.15 9.17 7.04
C TYR A 694 -21.34 8.20 6.87
N LEU A 695 -21.06 6.92 6.62
CA LEU A 695 -22.09 5.90 6.42
C LEU A 695 -22.90 5.66 7.70
N ALA A 696 -22.24 5.64 8.86
CA ALA A 696 -22.92 5.57 10.15
C ALA A 696 -23.77 6.81 10.42
N ALA A 697 -23.25 8.01 10.12
CA ALA A 697 -24.01 9.26 10.27
C ALA A 697 -25.29 9.25 9.42
N LYS A 698 -25.25 8.77 8.17
CA LYS A 698 -26.43 8.62 7.31
C LYS A 698 -27.48 7.67 7.89
N GLU A 699 -27.07 6.57 8.53
CA GLU A 699 -27.98 5.62 9.18
C GLU A 699 -28.55 6.13 10.51
N LEU A 700 -27.74 6.87 11.28
CA LEU A 700 -28.09 7.36 12.62
C LEU A 700 -28.93 8.64 12.57
N LEU A 701 -28.76 9.48 11.56
CA LEU A 701 -29.43 10.77 11.45
C LEU A 701 -30.97 10.68 11.55
N PRO A 702 -31.67 9.83 10.78
CA PRO A 702 -33.13 9.71 10.91
C PRO A 702 -33.54 9.26 12.32
N ARG A 703 -32.80 8.30 12.90
CA ARG A 703 -33.07 7.78 14.24
C ARG A 703 -32.90 8.85 15.32
N LEU A 704 -31.91 9.73 15.17
CA LEU A 704 -31.71 10.87 16.08
C LEU A 704 -32.85 11.88 15.98
N LEU A 705 -33.25 12.26 14.76
CA LEU A 705 -34.33 13.22 14.52
C LEU A 705 -35.70 12.71 14.99
N GLU A 706 -35.95 11.40 14.87
CA GLU A 706 -37.17 10.74 15.34
C GLU A 706 -37.15 10.42 16.85
N GLY A 707 -35.99 10.57 17.50
CA GLY A 707 -35.80 10.25 18.91
C GLY A 707 -35.71 8.75 19.23
N SER A 708 -35.40 7.91 18.24
CA SER A 708 -35.29 6.45 18.34
C SER A 708 -33.84 5.93 18.39
N ALA A 709 -32.83 6.80 18.27
CA ALA A 709 -31.43 6.43 18.35
C ALA A 709 -31.06 5.89 19.74
N LYS A 710 -30.27 4.81 19.75
CA LYS A 710 -29.82 4.13 20.98
C LYS A 710 -28.52 4.76 21.50
N PRO A 711 -28.25 4.67 22.81
CA PRO A 711 -26.95 5.04 23.35
C PRO A 711 -25.84 4.19 22.74
N GLN A 712 -24.79 4.84 22.22
CA GLN A 712 -23.63 4.18 21.62
C GLN A 712 -22.44 5.13 21.55
N ARG A 713 -21.22 4.61 21.71
CA ARG A 713 -20.00 5.40 21.51
C ARG A 713 -19.78 5.64 20.02
N LEU A 714 -19.36 6.85 19.70
CA LEU A 714 -19.04 7.27 18.34
C LEU A 714 -17.55 7.62 18.25
N GLU A 715 -17.05 7.73 17.04
CA GLU A 715 -15.78 8.42 16.76
C GLU A 715 -16.07 9.88 16.41
N GLN A 716 -15.10 10.77 16.59
CA GLN A 716 -15.28 12.20 16.31
C GLN A 716 -15.67 12.48 14.85
N ASP A 717 -15.15 11.71 13.89
CA ASP A 717 -15.53 11.84 12.48
C ASP A 717 -17.02 11.61 12.25
N CYS A 718 -17.62 10.61 12.92
CA CYS A 718 -19.06 10.35 12.83
C CYS A 718 -19.87 11.52 13.41
N ILE A 719 -19.44 12.07 14.56
CA ILE A 719 -20.06 13.26 15.16
C ILE A 719 -19.98 14.45 14.22
N ASN A 720 -18.83 14.66 13.60
CA ASN A 720 -18.60 15.76 12.67
C ASN A 720 -19.55 15.69 11.47
N PHE A 721 -19.72 14.51 10.86
CA PHE A 721 -20.71 14.31 9.80
C PHE A 721 -22.15 14.52 10.29
N LEU A 722 -22.50 14.00 11.48
CA LEU A 722 -23.81 14.23 12.08
C LEU A 722 -24.07 15.72 12.29
N ALA A 723 -23.11 16.47 12.85
CA ALA A 723 -23.26 17.90 13.11
C ALA A 723 -23.57 18.68 11.83
N GLU A 724 -22.86 18.37 10.74
CA GLU A 724 -23.07 19.02 9.43
C GLU A 724 -24.41 18.63 8.80
N MET A 725 -24.77 17.35 8.81
CA MET A 725 -26.06 16.90 8.26
C MET A 725 -27.24 17.41 9.09
N MET A 726 -27.09 17.49 10.41
CA MET A 726 -28.15 17.96 11.31
C MET A 726 -28.36 19.48 11.23
N ALA A 727 -27.34 20.25 10.85
CA ALA A 727 -27.46 21.71 10.72
C ALA A 727 -28.58 22.14 9.74
N GLU A 728 -28.87 21.33 8.72
CA GLU A 728 -29.96 21.56 7.76
C GLU A 728 -31.36 21.26 8.34
N HIS A 729 -31.45 20.37 9.32
CA HIS A 729 -32.72 19.91 9.90
C HIS A 729 -33.07 20.58 11.23
N CYS A 730 -32.06 20.84 12.07
CA CYS A 730 -32.20 21.32 13.45
C CYS A 730 -32.33 22.85 13.53
N THR A 731 -33.33 23.38 12.83
CA THR A 731 -33.68 24.81 12.84
C THR A 731 -34.34 25.23 14.17
N PRO A 732 -34.40 26.53 14.50
CA PRO A 732 -35.17 27.01 15.65
C PRO A 732 -36.67 26.62 15.62
N ALA A 733 -37.23 26.34 14.43
CA ALA A 733 -38.60 25.85 14.28
C ALA A 733 -38.71 24.35 14.64
N PHE A 734 -37.70 23.55 14.29
CA PHE A 734 -37.62 22.13 14.68
C PHE A 734 -37.63 21.98 16.21
N TYR A 735 -36.76 22.69 16.92
CA TYR A 735 -36.70 22.64 18.39
C TYR A 735 -37.98 23.13 19.04
N ARG A 736 -38.58 24.22 18.52
CA ARG A 736 -39.89 24.69 19.00
C ARG A 736 -40.97 23.64 18.84
N LYS A 737 -41.05 22.99 17.68
CA LYS A 737 -42.02 21.92 17.44
C LYS A 737 -41.80 20.73 18.39
N GLN A 738 -40.55 20.30 18.58
CA GLN A 738 -40.20 19.22 19.50
C GLN A 738 -40.66 19.52 20.93
N VAL A 739 -40.39 20.73 21.43
CA VAL A 739 -40.84 21.22 22.73
C VAL A 739 -42.37 21.27 22.82
N GLU A 740 -43.05 21.79 21.81
CA GLU A 740 -44.52 21.87 21.79
C GLU A 740 -45.17 20.49 21.78
N ASP A 741 -44.66 19.55 21.00
CA ASP A 741 -45.19 18.20 20.90
C ASP A 741 -45.00 17.40 22.19
N GLU A 742 -43.90 17.62 22.92
CA GLU A 742 -43.70 17.01 24.24
C GLU A 742 -44.58 17.66 25.30
N LEU A 743 -44.64 18.99 25.37
CA LEU A 743 -45.49 19.72 26.33
C LEU A 743 -46.99 19.46 26.11
N ARG A 744 -47.43 19.16 24.88
CA ARG A 744 -48.80 18.69 24.61
C ARG A 744 -49.10 17.35 25.29
N LYS A 745 -48.09 16.49 25.45
CA LYS A 745 -48.23 15.17 26.08
C LYS A 745 -48.09 15.25 27.60
N THR A 746 -47.16 16.06 28.10
CA THR A 746 -46.78 16.09 29.52
C THR A 746 -47.46 17.20 30.33
N GLY A 747 -47.94 18.27 29.67
CA GLY A 747 -48.48 19.45 30.33
C GLY A 747 -47.41 20.37 30.92
N LEU A 748 -47.85 21.46 31.57
CA LEU A 748 -46.96 22.37 32.29
C LEU A 748 -46.87 21.97 33.77
N PRO A 749 -45.67 21.97 34.38
CA PRO A 749 -45.54 21.69 35.82
C PRO A 749 -46.22 22.77 36.67
N GLU A 750 -46.70 22.37 37.83
CA GLU A 750 -47.28 23.27 38.83
C GLU A 750 -46.32 24.40 39.22
N GLY A 751 -46.83 25.64 39.28
CA GLY A 751 -46.02 26.83 39.56
C GLY A 751 -45.23 27.39 38.36
N THR A 752 -45.40 26.82 37.17
CA THR A 752 -44.85 27.37 35.91
C THR A 752 -45.94 28.16 35.18
N THR A 753 -45.62 29.36 34.73
CA THR A 753 -46.52 30.18 33.91
C THR A 753 -45.98 30.32 32.50
N ARG A 754 -46.89 30.33 31.51
CA ARG A 754 -46.56 30.58 30.11
C ARG A 754 -47.18 31.91 29.69
N THR A 755 -46.37 32.78 29.11
CA THR A 755 -46.79 34.06 28.54
C THR A 755 -47.37 33.88 27.14
N LYS A 756 -48.07 34.90 26.62
CA LYS A 756 -48.71 34.86 25.27
C LYS A 756 -47.68 34.70 24.15
N ASP A 757 -46.47 35.23 24.35
CA ASP A 757 -45.31 35.11 23.47
C ASP A 757 -44.51 33.81 23.68
N GLY A 758 -45.00 32.90 24.53
CA GLY A 758 -44.47 31.55 24.66
C GLY A 758 -43.27 31.41 25.60
N ARG A 759 -42.89 32.46 26.35
CA ARG A 759 -41.86 32.37 27.40
C ARG A 759 -42.42 31.74 28.66
N PHE A 760 -41.59 30.96 29.35
CA PHE A 760 -41.96 30.23 30.56
C PHE A 760 -41.28 30.82 31.78
N PHE A 761 -42.02 30.91 32.89
CA PHE A 761 -41.51 31.47 34.14
C PHE A 761 -41.82 30.57 35.32
N SER A 762 -40.83 30.41 36.19
CA SER A 762 -40.95 29.76 37.50
C SER A 762 -40.91 30.83 38.59
N LYS A 763 -41.84 30.73 39.55
CA LYS A 763 -41.91 31.63 40.70
C LYS A 763 -41.03 31.10 41.84
N LEU A 764 -40.01 31.86 42.24
CA LEU A 764 -39.22 31.58 43.44
C LEU A 764 -40.05 31.77 44.72
N PRO A 765 -39.65 31.22 45.88
CA PRO A 765 -40.35 31.45 47.14
C PRO A 765 -40.49 32.92 47.54
N SER A 766 -39.56 33.78 47.11
CA SER A 766 -39.63 35.23 47.31
C SER A 766 -40.72 35.93 46.48
N GLY A 767 -41.30 35.23 45.50
CA GLY A 767 -42.24 35.76 44.52
C GLY A 767 -41.61 36.24 43.22
N LEU A 768 -40.27 36.31 43.14
CA LEU A 768 -39.53 36.67 41.94
C LEU A 768 -39.78 35.66 40.81
N GLN A 769 -40.05 36.14 39.61
CA GLN A 769 -40.23 35.31 38.41
C GLN A 769 -38.88 35.10 37.72
N VAL A 770 -38.54 33.85 37.42
CA VAL A 770 -37.31 33.47 36.71
C VAL A 770 -37.70 32.79 35.40
N GLU A 771 -37.21 33.31 34.29
CA GLU A 771 -37.46 32.73 32.96
C GLU A 771 -36.73 31.39 32.81
N MET A 772 -37.43 30.40 32.26
CA MET A 772 -36.91 29.06 32.02
C MET A 772 -37.12 28.66 30.56
N ILE A 773 -36.26 27.75 30.08
CA ILE A 773 -36.42 27.04 28.82
C ILE A 773 -36.85 25.60 29.10
N TYR A 774 -37.52 24.98 28.14
CA TYR A 774 -37.82 23.55 28.17
C TYR A 774 -36.90 22.83 27.17
N VAL A 775 -36.23 21.79 27.64
CA VAL A 775 -35.36 20.93 26.83
C VAL A 775 -36.04 19.57 26.73
N ALA A 776 -36.33 19.15 25.50
CA ALA A 776 -37.05 17.92 25.22
C ALA A 776 -36.27 16.66 25.63
N SER A 777 -36.98 15.58 25.94
CA SER A 777 -36.39 14.24 26.13
C SER A 777 -35.80 13.68 24.82
N GLY A 778 -35.12 12.54 24.92
CA GLY A 778 -34.63 11.77 23.79
C GLY A 778 -33.13 11.86 23.56
N PRO A 779 -32.63 11.17 22.53
CA PRO A 779 -31.23 11.08 22.20
C PRO A 779 -30.65 12.40 21.70
N PHE A 780 -29.36 12.60 21.92
CA PHE A 780 -28.57 13.71 21.38
C PHE A 780 -27.11 13.29 21.23
N VAL A 781 -26.38 13.99 20.36
CA VAL A 781 -24.94 13.77 20.20
C VAL A 781 -24.20 14.52 21.32
N CYS A 782 -23.51 13.76 22.15
CA CYS A 782 -22.82 14.21 23.36
C CYS A 782 -21.32 13.94 23.26
N GLY A 783 -20.53 14.78 23.92
CA GLY A 783 -19.09 14.62 24.05
C GLY A 783 -18.31 15.09 22.84
N ALA A 784 -16.99 15.05 22.98
CA ALA A 784 -16.01 15.39 21.97
C ALA A 784 -14.68 14.69 22.30
N GLU A 785 -13.83 14.49 21.31
CA GLU A 785 -12.46 14.02 21.52
C GLU A 785 -11.63 15.02 22.33
N GLY A 786 -10.66 14.48 23.09
CA GLY A 786 -9.72 15.27 23.87
C GLY A 786 -9.94 15.22 25.39
N GLU A 787 -9.00 15.82 26.11
CA GLU A 787 -9.06 15.85 27.57
C GLU A 787 -10.22 16.70 28.07
N ASN A 788 -10.82 16.29 29.19
CA ASN A 788 -11.92 17.00 29.85
C ASN A 788 -13.15 17.27 28.96
N SER A 789 -13.54 16.28 28.17
CA SER A 789 -14.86 16.14 27.56
C SER A 789 -15.39 14.74 27.88
N LEU A 790 -16.70 14.53 27.81
CA LEU A 790 -17.22 13.16 27.74
C LEU A 790 -16.76 12.53 26.42
N PRO A 791 -16.52 11.20 26.38
CA PRO A 791 -16.26 10.52 25.11
C PRO A 791 -17.40 10.78 24.11
N PRO A 792 -17.08 11.01 22.83
CA PRO A 792 -18.06 11.07 21.73
C PRO A 792 -19.09 9.94 21.80
N GLN A 793 -20.37 10.27 21.89
CA GLN A 793 -21.45 9.27 21.99
C GLN A 793 -22.82 9.84 21.64
N ILE A 794 -23.75 8.94 21.32
CA ILE A 794 -25.18 9.23 21.48
C ILE A 794 -25.53 9.03 22.95
N ALA A 795 -25.99 10.09 23.61
CA ALA A 795 -26.51 10.04 24.96
C ALA A 795 -28.03 10.27 24.96
N VAL A 796 -28.73 9.80 25.97
CA VAL A 796 -30.20 9.94 26.08
C VAL A 796 -30.54 10.70 27.35
N VAL A 797 -31.37 11.73 27.20
CA VAL A 797 -32.03 12.38 28.33
C VAL A 797 -33.45 11.81 28.41
N GLU A 798 -33.70 10.94 29.39
CA GLU A 798 -34.92 10.13 29.49
C GLU A 798 -36.21 10.96 29.66
N LYS A 799 -36.12 12.11 30.34
CA LYS A 799 -37.25 13.00 30.60
C LYS A 799 -36.89 14.42 30.21
N GLY A 800 -37.81 15.09 29.51
CA GLY A 800 -37.69 16.51 29.24
C GLY A 800 -37.64 17.28 30.57
N PHE A 801 -36.93 18.39 30.59
CA PHE A 801 -36.66 19.15 31.80
C PHE A 801 -36.65 20.64 31.52
N TRP A 802 -36.92 21.41 32.56
CA TRP A 802 -36.83 22.85 32.58
C TRP A 802 -35.43 23.27 33.04
N LEU A 803 -34.87 24.27 32.39
CA LEU A 803 -33.59 24.86 32.77
C LEU A 803 -33.74 26.38 32.86
N ASP A 804 -33.14 27.00 33.87
CA ASP A 804 -33.09 28.46 33.96
C ASP A 804 -32.44 29.03 32.70
N LYS A 805 -33.06 30.06 32.11
CA LYS A 805 -32.62 30.62 30.83
C LYS A 805 -31.22 31.21 30.94
N THR A 806 -30.87 31.81 32.07
CA THR A 806 -29.55 32.37 32.36
C THR A 806 -28.95 31.72 33.61
N PRO A 807 -27.63 31.87 33.86
CA PRO A 807 -27.07 31.60 35.18
C PRO A 807 -27.78 32.40 36.28
N VAL A 808 -27.72 31.90 37.52
CA VAL A 808 -28.32 32.55 38.68
C VAL A 808 -27.64 33.89 38.94
N THR A 809 -28.42 34.96 39.04
CA THR A 809 -27.89 36.30 39.27
C THR A 809 -27.65 36.60 40.75
N ASN A 810 -26.80 37.59 41.05
CA ASN A 810 -26.60 38.05 42.42
C ASN A 810 -27.90 38.51 43.09
N GLU A 811 -28.80 39.16 42.35
CA GLU A 811 -30.11 39.58 42.85
C GLU A 811 -30.99 38.37 43.24
N GLN A 812 -31.02 37.33 42.41
CA GLN A 812 -31.73 36.10 42.74
C GLN A 812 -31.14 35.43 43.99
N TYR A 813 -29.81 35.38 44.09
CA TYR A 813 -29.12 34.80 45.25
C TYR A 813 -29.29 35.63 46.54
N GLN A 814 -29.47 36.95 46.43
CA GLN A 814 -29.75 37.83 47.57
C GLN A 814 -31.06 37.43 48.27
N HIS A 815 -32.10 37.09 47.50
CA HIS A 815 -33.37 36.61 48.06
C HIS A 815 -33.21 35.30 48.85
N PHE A 816 -32.36 34.39 48.37
CA PHE A 816 -32.03 33.17 49.08
C PHE A 816 -31.35 33.45 50.43
N LEU A 817 -30.37 34.35 50.46
CA LEU A 817 -29.66 34.73 51.70
C LEU A 817 -30.53 35.51 52.69
N GLN A 818 -31.55 36.23 52.21
CA GLN A 818 -32.58 36.84 53.06
C GLN A 818 -33.45 35.77 53.72
N ALA A 819 -33.87 34.75 52.97
CA ALA A 819 -34.62 33.61 53.49
C ALA A 819 -33.76 32.69 54.40
N HIS A 820 -32.44 32.70 54.23
CA HIS A 820 -31.49 31.88 55.02
C HIS A 820 -30.40 32.74 55.68
N PRO A 821 -30.73 33.45 56.78
CA PRO A 821 -29.78 34.35 57.45
C PRO A 821 -28.48 33.67 57.93
N LYS A 822 -28.52 32.37 58.19
CA LYS A 822 -27.35 31.57 58.62
C LYS A 822 -26.48 31.06 57.48
N HIS A 823 -26.95 31.10 56.23
CA HIS A 823 -26.15 30.64 55.10
C HIS A 823 -25.04 31.65 54.80
N ARG A 824 -23.85 31.16 54.43
CA ARG A 824 -22.66 31.98 54.18
C ARG A 824 -22.88 32.85 52.94
N ALA A 825 -22.55 34.13 53.03
CA ALA A 825 -22.54 35.01 51.85
C ALA A 825 -21.30 34.73 50.98
N PRO A 826 -21.37 34.87 49.65
CA PRO A 826 -20.22 34.67 48.78
C PRO A 826 -19.05 35.63 49.10
N SER A 827 -18.00 35.09 49.68
CA SER A 827 -16.80 35.85 50.04
C SER A 827 -15.58 34.94 50.23
N GLU A 828 -14.41 35.40 49.82
CA GLU A 828 -13.12 34.73 50.00
C GLU A 828 -12.03 35.74 50.42
N GLN A 829 -11.02 35.33 51.19
CA GLN A 829 -10.03 36.25 51.77
C GLN A 829 -8.97 36.71 50.77
N SER A 830 -8.75 35.93 49.71
CA SER A 830 -7.71 36.20 48.71
C SER A 830 -7.92 37.53 47.98
N ASP A 831 -6.82 38.18 47.57
CA ASP A 831 -6.86 39.50 46.92
C ASP A 831 -7.70 39.52 45.63
N TRP A 832 -7.64 38.46 44.83
CA TRP A 832 -8.43 38.33 43.59
C TRP A 832 -9.95 38.35 43.84
N ALA A 833 -10.41 38.01 45.05
CA ALA A 833 -11.82 37.92 45.40
C ALA A 833 -12.44 39.26 45.81
N LYS A 834 -11.61 40.26 46.18
CA LYS A 834 -12.07 41.57 46.67
C LYS A 834 -13.13 42.25 45.80
N PRO A 835 -13.07 42.22 44.44
CA PRO A 835 -14.11 42.82 43.60
C PRO A 835 -15.45 42.09 43.61
N TYR A 836 -15.45 40.81 44.02
CA TYR A 836 -16.60 39.90 43.95
C TYR A 836 -17.23 39.66 45.33
N ASN A 837 -16.47 39.88 46.39
CA ASN A 837 -16.89 39.64 47.77
C ASN A 837 -18.12 40.47 48.14
N TRP A 838 -19.11 39.78 48.69
CA TRP A 838 -20.29 40.40 49.26
C TRP A 838 -19.93 41.09 50.58
N LYS A 839 -20.42 42.32 50.77
CA LYS A 839 -20.17 43.12 51.99
C LYS A 839 -21.47 43.27 52.77
N SER A 840 -21.43 43.00 54.07
CA SER A 840 -22.63 43.03 54.93
C SER A 840 -23.78 42.17 54.38
N ARG A 841 -23.44 41.04 53.73
CA ARG A 841 -24.38 40.13 53.04
C ARG A 841 -25.14 40.75 51.86
N ASN A 842 -24.64 41.85 51.28
CA ASN A 842 -25.15 42.42 50.04
C ASN A 842 -24.16 42.19 48.89
N PHE A 843 -24.67 41.93 47.70
CA PHE A 843 -23.85 41.80 46.50
C PHE A 843 -23.13 43.11 46.15
N PRO A 844 -22.02 43.06 45.39
CA PRO A 844 -21.28 44.27 44.98
C PRO A 844 -22.16 45.28 44.20
N GLU A 845 -22.00 46.56 44.49
CA GLU A 845 -22.81 47.63 43.89
C GLU A 845 -22.82 47.57 42.35
N GLY A 846 -24.00 47.70 41.75
CA GLY A 846 -24.20 47.62 40.30
C GLY A 846 -24.08 46.21 39.70
N LYS A 847 -23.93 45.16 40.50
CA LYS A 847 -23.72 43.77 40.03
C LYS A 847 -24.93 42.84 40.20
N GLY A 848 -26.13 43.38 40.44
CA GLY A 848 -27.35 42.58 40.68
C GLY A 848 -27.67 41.59 39.54
N GLN A 849 -27.48 42.02 38.29
CA GLN A 849 -27.73 41.21 37.08
C GLN A 849 -26.50 40.41 36.61
N HIS A 850 -25.37 40.51 37.29
CA HIS A 850 -24.22 39.62 37.03
C HIS A 850 -24.49 38.24 37.64
N PRO A 851 -23.93 37.16 37.09
CA PRO A 851 -24.00 35.85 37.70
C PRO A 851 -23.37 35.87 39.10
N VAL A 852 -23.97 35.13 40.03
CA VAL A 852 -23.36 34.89 41.34
C VAL A 852 -22.11 34.03 41.18
N VAL A 853 -21.05 34.40 41.89
CA VAL A 853 -19.76 33.68 41.89
C VAL A 853 -19.25 33.48 43.32
N ILE A 854 -18.19 32.69 43.53
CA ILE A 854 -17.66 32.32 44.86
C ILE A 854 -18.66 31.46 45.65
N VAL A 855 -19.40 30.62 44.93
CA VAL A 855 -20.34 29.64 45.48
C VAL A 855 -19.76 28.23 45.35
N SER A 856 -19.81 27.47 46.44
CA SER A 856 -19.42 26.05 46.42
C SER A 856 -20.57 25.20 45.86
N TRP A 857 -20.31 23.92 45.60
CA TRP A 857 -21.34 23.00 45.12
C TRP A 857 -22.51 22.88 46.14
N ASP A 858 -22.19 22.82 47.43
CA ASP A 858 -23.21 22.78 48.51
C ASP A 858 -24.06 24.05 48.57
N ASP A 859 -23.47 25.23 48.37
CA ASP A 859 -24.24 26.48 48.30
C ASP A 859 -25.19 26.44 47.11
N ALA A 860 -24.71 25.93 45.97
CA ALA A 860 -25.47 25.87 44.75
C ALA A 860 -26.66 24.91 44.90
N LYS A 861 -26.44 23.75 45.52
CA LYS A 861 -27.51 22.81 45.91
C LYS A 861 -28.51 23.44 46.86
N ALA A 862 -28.05 24.16 47.88
CA ALA A 862 -28.93 24.81 48.85
C ALA A 862 -29.81 25.87 48.19
N PHE A 863 -29.25 26.66 47.27
CA PHE A 863 -30.02 27.62 46.47
C PHE A 863 -31.06 26.90 45.60
N CYS A 864 -30.66 25.88 44.84
CA CYS A 864 -31.58 25.11 44.00
C CYS A 864 -32.73 24.52 44.82
N ALA A 865 -32.43 23.90 45.96
CA ALA A 865 -33.44 23.31 46.84
C ALA A 865 -34.43 24.36 47.37
N TRP A 866 -33.93 25.52 47.81
CA TRP A 866 -34.81 26.64 48.20
C TRP A 866 -35.69 27.10 47.03
N ALA A 867 -35.13 27.19 45.82
CA ALA A 867 -35.86 27.57 44.62
C ALA A 867 -36.89 26.52 44.15
N GLY A 868 -36.97 25.34 44.79
CA GLY A 868 -37.81 24.22 44.34
C GLY A 868 -37.27 23.55 43.07
N LYS A 869 -35.96 23.58 42.89
CA LYS A 869 -35.21 23.15 41.71
C LYS A 869 -34.04 22.24 42.12
N MET A 870 -33.25 21.79 41.15
CA MET A 870 -32.03 21.01 41.33
C MET A 870 -30.88 21.57 40.48
N LEU A 871 -29.64 21.12 40.73
CA LEU A 871 -28.58 21.31 39.74
C LEU A 871 -28.86 20.44 38.51
N PRO A 872 -28.56 20.93 37.29
CA PRO A 872 -28.65 20.09 36.10
C PRO A 872 -27.66 18.93 36.21
N SER A 873 -28.02 17.78 35.66
CA SER A 873 -27.00 16.79 35.33
C SER A 873 -26.09 17.31 34.21
N GLU A 874 -24.92 16.71 34.09
CA GLU A 874 -23.94 17.02 33.06
C GLU A 874 -24.54 16.84 31.65
N LEU A 875 -25.29 15.75 31.44
CA LEU A 875 -25.98 15.50 30.16
C LEU A 875 -27.12 16.49 29.90
N GLN A 876 -27.87 16.87 30.94
CA GLN A 876 -28.91 17.89 30.82
C GLN A 876 -28.31 19.24 30.42
N TRP A 877 -27.24 19.66 31.10
CA TRP A 877 -26.56 20.91 30.79
C TRP A 877 -26.03 20.92 29.35
N GLU A 878 -25.34 19.85 28.95
CA GLU A 878 -24.76 19.76 27.61
C GLU A 878 -25.85 19.76 26.53
N LYS A 879 -26.91 18.96 26.67
CA LYS A 879 -28.03 18.95 25.69
C LYS A 879 -28.68 20.33 25.57
N ALA A 880 -28.83 21.05 26.69
CA ALA A 880 -29.42 22.38 26.69
C ALA A 880 -28.56 23.41 25.94
N GLY A 881 -27.23 23.34 26.06
CA GLY A 881 -26.29 24.22 25.37
C GLY A 881 -26.03 23.83 23.91
N ARG A 882 -25.76 22.54 23.68
CA ARG A 882 -25.32 21.95 22.41
C ARG A 882 -26.46 21.66 21.42
N GLY A 883 -27.68 21.51 21.91
CA GLY A 883 -28.78 20.97 21.10
C GLY A 883 -28.64 19.47 20.87
N ILE A 884 -29.39 18.94 19.89
CA ILE A 884 -29.23 17.57 19.40
C ILE A 884 -28.24 17.46 18.24
N ASP A 885 -27.95 18.57 17.57
CA ASP A 885 -27.14 18.73 16.35
C ASP A 885 -25.65 18.92 16.60
N ALA A 886 -25.15 18.44 17.75
CA ALA A 886 -23.73 18.40 18.07
C ALA A 886 -23.00 19.75 17.96
N ARG A 887 -23.62 20.87 18.35
CA ARG A 887 -22.99 22.20 18.28
C ARG A 887 -21.78 22.38 19.20
N GLU A 888 -20.69 22.92 18.66
CA GLU A 888 -19.51 23.25 19.45
C GLU A 888 -19.79 24.37 20.46
N TYR A 889 -20.43 25.43 20.02
CA TYR A 889 -20.87 26.56 20.86
C TYR A 889 -22.40 26.68 20.79
N PRO A 890 -23.05 27.39 21.73
CA PRO A 890 -24.51 27.54 21.73
C PRO A 890 -25.08 28.07 20.39
N TRP A 891 -24.31 28.95 19.73
CA TRP A 891 -24.66 29.56 18.45
C TRP A 891 -24.25 28.76 17.21
N GLY A 892 -23.60 27.60 17.36
CA GLY A 892 -23.17 26.74 16.26
C GLY A 892 -21.69 26.35 16.33
N ASN A 893 -21.14 25.92 15.19
CA ASN A 893 -19.81 25.29 15.14
C ASN A 893 -18.67 26.25 14.80
N VAL A 894 -18.99 27.49 14.42
CA VAL A 894 -17.99 28.51 14.06
C VAL A 894 -17.73 29.39 15.27
N TRP A 895 -16.46 29.44 15.69
CA TRP A 895 -16.01 30.34 16.76
C TRP A 895 -16.23 31.81 16.38
N ASP A 896 -16.71 32.60 17.33
CA ASP A 896 -16.83 34.05 17.22
C ASP A 896 -16.61 34.70 18.58
N ARG A 897 -15.53 35.48 18.71
CA ARG A 897 -15.15 36.12 19.97
C ARG A 897 -16.16 37.16 20.46
N GLU A 898 -16.97 37.74 19.57
CA GLU A 898 -17.94 38.79 19.94
C GLU A 898 -19.24 38.20 20.49
N LYS A 899 -19.39 36.86 20.50
CA LYS A 899 -20.60 36.17 20.95
C LYS A 899 -20.57 35.70 22.39
N CYS A 900 -19.47 35.82 23.11
CA CYS A 900 -19.45 35.46 24.52
C CYS A 900 -18.39 36.20 25.34
N ASN A 901 -18.62 36.26 26.65
CA ASN A 901 -17.64 36.77 27.59
C ASN A 901 -16.50 35.74 27.75
N SER A 902 -15.31 36.06 27.23
CA SER A 902 -14.15 35.16 27.15
C SER A 902 -12.81 35.90 27.20
N ALA A 903 -11.70 35.17 27.36
CA ALA A 903 -10.37 35.78 27.28
C ALA A 903 -10.13 36.47 25.94
N SER A 904 -10.59 35.86 24.84
CA SER A 904 -10.40 36.40 23.48
C SER A 904 -11.19 37.70 23.27
N TYR A 905 -12.40 37.79 23.84
CA TYR A 905 -13.18 39.02 23.85
C TYR A 905 -12.42 40.16 24.55
N TRP A 906 -11.89 39.91 25.75
CA TRP A 906 -11.13 40.91 26.51
C TRP A 906 -9.78 41.27 25.87
N ALA A 907 -9.12 40.30 25.25
CA ALA A 907 -7.87 40.49 24.53
C ALA A 907 -8.05 41.21 23.17
N LYS A 908 -9.28 41.30 22.67
CA LYS A 908 -9.62 41.84 21.34
C LYS A 908 -8.91 41.11 20.18
N ARG A 909 -8.54 39.84 20.41
CA ARG A 909 -7.92 38.92 19.45
C ARG A 909 -8.21 37.49 19.88
N ASP A 910 -8.21 36.56 18.92
CA ASP A 910 -8.41 35.14 19.23
C ASP A 910 -7.16 34.56 19.91
N LEU A 911 -7.37 33.78 20.97
CA LEU A 911 -6.33 33.14 21.77
C LEU A 911 -6.52 31.61 21.71
N PHE A 912 -6.14 30.96 20.61
CA PHE A 912 -6.42 29.53 20.41
C PHE A 912 -5.46 28.62 21.19
N THR A 913 -4.25 29.10 21.45
CA THR A 913 -3.20 28.33 22.13
C THR A 913 -3.04 28.73 23.60
N ARG A 914 -2.47 27.81 24.36
CA ARG A 914 -2.14 28.06 25.77
C ARG A 914 -1.09 29.15 25.93
N ASP A 915 -0.16 29.26 24.99
CA ASP A 915 0.92 30.26 25.04
C ASP A 915 0.40 31.67 24.78
N GLU A 916 -0.49 31.83 23.78
CA GLU A 916 -1.18 33.11 23.54
C GLU A 916 -2.02 33.52 24.75
N TRP A 917 -2.70 32.57 25.39
CA TRP A 917 -3.48 32.83 26.59
C TRP A 917 -2.58 33.21 27.79
N ASN A 918 -1.47 32.50 28.01
CA ASN A 918 -0.52 32.79 29.08
C ASN A 918 0.10 34.19 28.93
N ASP A 919 0.46 34.56 27.70
CA ASP A 919 0.98 35.89 27.38
C ASP A 919 -0.02 36.98 27.77
N TRP A 920 -1.27 36.88 27.30
CA TRP A 920 -2.34 37.80 27.68
C TRP A 920 -2.58 37.81 29.20
N TYR A 921 -2.58 36.65 29.84
CA TYR A 921 -2.83 36.51 31.26
C TYR A 921 -1.79 37.26 32.11
N GLU A 922 -0.50 37.07 31.80
CA GLU A 922 0.60 37.71 32.51
C GLU A 922 0.74 39.20 32.18
N ASN A 923 0.58 39.56 30.90
CA ASN A 923 0.91 40.90 30.42
C ASN A 923 -0.23 41.90 30.47
N ASP A 924 -1.48 41.44 30.32
CA ASP A 924 -2.68 42.31 30.28
C ASP A 924 -3.59 42.07 31.49
N PHE A 925 -3.98 40.81 31.71
CA PHE A 925 -5.01 40.49 32.69
C PHE A 925 -4.56 40.75 34.13
N LYS A 926 -3.40 40.23 34.57
CA LYS A 926 -2.89 40.45 35.94
C LYS A 926 -2.70 41.93 36.27
N LYS A 927 -2.24 42.73 35.31
CA LYS A 927 -2.02 44.17 35.51
C LYS A 927 -3.34 44.95 35.65
N ASN A 928 -4.39 44.48 34.98
CA ASN A 928 -5.72 45.10 34.98
C ASN A 928 -6.71 44.47 35.97
N LEU A 929 -6.30 43.44 36.72
CA LEU A 929 -7.13 42.73 37.70
C LEU A 929 -7.74 43.64 38.77
N LEU A 930 -6.99 44.66 39.18
CA LEU A 930 -7.41 45.68 40.16
C LEU A 930 -8.14 46.86 39.50
N GLY A 931 -8.07 46.98 38.18
CA GLY A 931 -8.60 48.05 37.36
C GLY A 931 -10.03 47.81 36.86
N LYS A 932 -10.93 47.23 37.67
CA LYS A 932 -12.40 47.16 37.49
C LYS A 932 -13.01 46.69 36.14
N GLN A 933 -12.25 46.37 35.09
CA GLN A 933 -12.79 46.21 33.73
C GLN A 933 -12.98 44.74 33.28
N ILE A 934 -12.12 43.79 33.68
CA ILE A 934 -12.19 42.39 33.22
C ILE A 934 -12.83 41.50 34.30
N MET A 935 -14.09 41.09 34.10
CA MET A 935 -14.86 40.24 35.02
C MET A 935 -16.10 39.64 34.34
N THR A 936 -17.03 39.07 35.11
CA THR A 936 -18.36 38.68 34.63
C THR A 936 -19.11 39.88 34.03
N THR A 937 -20.02 39.63 33.11
CA THR A 937 -20.95 40.62 32.53
C THR A 937 -22.37 40.35 33.04
N PRO A 938 -23.30 41.33 32.97
CA PRO A 938 -24.71 41.05 33.18
C PRO A 938 -25.15 39.87 32.31
N VAL A 939 -25.98 38.99 32.87
CA VAL A 939 -26.46 37.82 32.11
C VAL A 939 -27.20 38.26 30.85
N GLY A 940 -26.95 37.59 29.72
CA GLY A 940 -27.54 37.94 28.43
C GLY A 940 -26.97 39.20 27.77
N SER A 941 -25.78 39.67 28.17
CA SER A 941 -25.09 40.78 27.48
C SER A 941 -24.73 40.47 26.03
N PHE A 942 -24.65 39.19 25.67
CA PHE A 942 -24.29 38.71 24.34
C PHE A 942 -25.52 38.12 23.66
N ALA A 943 -26.16 38.89 22.78
CA ALA A 943 -27.47 38.56 22.20
C ALA A 943 -27.47 37.26 21.38
N ASP A 944 -26.31 36.88 20.82
CA ASP A 944 -26.15 35.66 20.02
C ASP A 944 -25.68 34.47 20.84
N ASN A 945 -25.42 34.63 22.15
CA ASN A 945 -25.06 33.54 23.06
C ASN A 945 -26.27 32.72 23.49
N VAL A 946 -27.00 32.20 22.51
CA VAL A 946 -28.30 31.56 22.70
C VAL A 946 -28.26 30.16 22.08
N SER A 947 -28.52 29.14 22.89
CA SER A 947 -28.61 27.76 22.44
C SER A 947 -29.85 27.52 21.59
N ALA A 948 -29.90 26.37 20.90
CA ALA A 948 -31.05 26.02 20.06
C ALA A 948 -32.38 25.89 20.84
N TYR A 949 -32.31 25.58 22.14
CA TYR A 949 -33.45 25.55 23.07
C TYR A 949 -33.75 26.92 23.72
N GLY A 950 -32.96 27.95 23.42
CA GLY A 950 -33.12 29.32 23.95
C GLY A 950 -32.32 29.61 25.21
N GLY A 951 -31.40 28.73 25.61
CA GLY A 951 -30.56 28.92 26.80
C GLY A 951 -29.51 29.99 26.55
N VAL A 952 -29.41 30.97 27.44
CA VAL A 952 -28.51 32.12 27.32
C VAL A 952 -27.27 31.91 28.17
N ASP A 953 -26.13 32.40 27.70
CA ASP A 953 -24.82 32.30 28.36
C ASP A 953 -24.39 30.85 28.61
N CYS A 954 -24.69 29.93 27.69
CA CYS A 954 -24.20 28.54 27.73
C CYS A 954 -22.75 28.39 27.19
N ALA A 955 -22.05 29.51 27.01
CA ALA A 955 -20.62 29.59 26.76
C ALA A 955 -20.08 30.91 27.35
N GLY A 956 -19.05 30.84 28.18
CA GLY A 956 -18.45 32.02 28.78
C GLY A 956 -19.20 32.55 30.00
N ASN A 957 -18.79 33.73 30.45
CA ASN A 957 -19.26 34.38 31.69
C ASN A 957 -18.88 33.58 32.95
N VAL A 958 -19.47 32.43 33.24
CA VAL A 958 -19.12 31.60 34.41
C VAL A 958 -19.14 30.11 34.10
N TRP A 959 -18.29 29.35 34.79
CA TRP A 959 -18.45 27.91 34.95
C TRP A 959 -19.67 27.63 35.83
N GLU A 960 -20.48 26.63 35.46
CA GLU A 960 -21.71 26.28 36.16
C GLU A 960 -21.61 24.90 36.80
N TRP A 961 -22.00 24.78 38.08
CA TRP A 961 -22.09 23.51 38.80
C TRP A 961 -23.11 22.54 38.18
N CYS A 962 -22.70 21.30 37.98
CA CYS A 962 -23.58 20.16 37.69
C CYS A 962 -23.72 19.24 38.91
N GLU A 963 -24.76 18.41 38.93
CA GLU A 963 -24.97 17.41 39.99
C GLU A 963 -23.88 16.33 39.99
N ASP A 964 -23.34 15.98 38.82
CA ASP A 964 -22.50 14.80 38.61
C ASP A 964 -21.11 14.90 39.25
N PHE A 965 -20.56 13.73 39.56
CA PHE A 965 -19.15 13.60 39.91
C PHE A 965 -18.29 13.53 38.64
N PHE A 966 -17.10 14.11 38.70
CA PHE A 966 -16.14 14.05 37.60
C PHE A 966 -15.40 12.72 37.55
N ASP A 967 -15.13 12.15 38.73
CA ASP A 967 -14.31 10.96 38.91
C ASP A 967 -15.10 9.82 39.56
N GLU A 968 -14.68 8.58 39.28
CA GLU A 968 -15.31 7.38 39.87
C GLU A 968 -15.22 7.34 41.39
N LYS A 969 -14.17 7.94 41.97
CA LYS A 969 -13.97 8.05 43.42
C LYS A 969 -14.91 9.07 44.08
N LYS A 970 -15.68 9.82 43.29
CA LYS A 970 -16.66 10.80 43.76
C LYS A 970 -16.04 11.89 44.64
N THR A 971 -14.84 12.35 44.27
CA THR A 971 -14.10 13.38 45.03
C THR A 971 -14.21 14.76 44.38
N LEU A 972 -14.40 14.81 43.06
CA LEU A 972 -14.47 16.02 42.28
C LEU A 972 -15.84 16.15 41.60
N ARG A 973 -16.29 17.39 41.43
CA ARG A 973 -17.55 17.74 40.78
C ARG A 973 -17.32 18.32 39.40
N VAL A 974 -18.36 18.25 38.58
CA VAL A 974 -18.35 18.76 37.21
C VAL A 974 -18.73 20.23 37.16
N LEU A 975 -17.97 20.98 36.37
CA LEU A 975 -18.33 22.31 35.89
C LEU A 975 -18.40 22.33 34.37
N ARG A 976 -19.35 23.09 33.83
CA ARG A 976 -19.57 23.29 32.38
C ARG A 976 -19.69 24.79 32.02
N GLY A 977 -19.62 25.14 30.74
CA GLY A 977 -19.90 26.50 30.22
C GLY A 977 -18.70 27.40 29.96
N GLY A 978 -17.63 27.30 30.74
CA GLY A 978 -16.46 28.15 30.57
C GLY A 978 -16.63 29.54 31.20
N ALA A 979 -15.64 30.02 31.95
CA ALA A 979 -15.68 31.36 32.55
C ALA A 979 -15.12 32.45 31.62
N TRP A 980 -15.43 33.70 31.94
CA TRP A 980 -14.98 34.90 31.22
C TRP A 980 -13.46 35.01 30.96
N SER A 981 -12.62 34.25 31.67
CA SER A 981 -11.16 34.32 31.56
C SER A 981 -10.53 33.20 30.74
N VAL A 982 -11.29 32.28 30.15
CA VAL A 982 -10.73 31.09 29.47
C VAL A 982 -10.62 31.28 27.95
N GLN A 983 -9.71 30.51 27.34
CA GLN A 983 -9.53 30.44 25.88
C GLN A 983 -10.68 29.71 25.17
N PRO A 984 -10.85 29.86 23.85
CA PRO A 984 -11.98 29.30 23.08
C PRO A 984 -12.23 27.80 23.28
N SER A 985 -11.17 26.99 23.37
CA SER A 985 -11.28 25.54 23.59
C SER A 985 -11.88 25.14 24.95
N TYR A 986 -12.08 26.08 25.87
CA TYR A 986 -12.78 25.85 27.13
C TYR A 986 -14.23 26.34 27.15
N LEU A 987 -14.69 26.97 26.05
CA LEU A 987 -16.04 27.53 25.90
C LEU A 987 -16.98 26.61 25.12
N SER A 988 -16.47 25.47 24.65
CA SER A 988 -17.26 24.42 24.01
C SER A 988 -18.32 23.87 24.95
N CYS A 989 -19.52 23.60 24.43
CA CYS A 989 -20.59 22.96 25.21
C CYS A 989 -20.22 21.55 25.69
N ALA A 990 -19.33 20.85 24.97
CA ALA A 990 -18.85 19.52 25.35
C ALA A 990 -17.77 19.56 26.45
N ARG A 991 -17.17 20.74 26.71
CA ARG A 991 -16.08 20.88 27.67
C ARG A 991 -16.60 20.83 29.11
N ARG A 992 -15.92 20.02 29.92
CA ARG A 992 -16.06 19.93 31.38
C ARG A 992 -14.75 20.29 32.07
N ILE A 993 -14.81 20.73 33.32
CA ILE A 993 -13.64 20.77 34.20
C ILE A 993 -13.97 20.12 35.55
N ARG A 994 -12.92 19.79 36.30
CA ARG A 994 -13.00 19.13 37.61
C ARG A 994 -12.59 20.08 38.72
N VAL A 995 -13.42 20.19 39.74
CA VAL A 995 -13.19 21.08 40.88
C VAL A 995 -13.70 20.40 42.16
N GLY A 996 -13.05 20.65 43.31
CA GLY A 996 -13.50 20.11 44.59
C GLY A 996 -14.86 20.71 44.99
N PRO A 997 -15.74 19.97 45.67
CA PRO A 997 -17.09 20.43 46.00
C PRO A 997 -17.14 21.68 46.90
N PHE A 998 -16.07 21.93 47.65
CA PHE A 998 -15.94 23.07 48.57
C PHE A 998 -15.24 24.28 47.94
N ASP A 999 -14.68 24.14 46.74
CA ASP A 999 -13.93 25.21 46.09
C ASP A 999 -14.86 26.36 45.72
N ARG A 1000 -14.34 27.58 45.87
CA ARG A 1000 -15.03 28.83 45.57
C ARG A 1000 -14.10 29.71 44.74
N ARG A 1001 -14.51 30.06 43.52
CA ARG A 1001 -13.71 30.93 42.62
C ARG A 1001 -14.59 32.01 41.98
N ASN A 1002 -13.96 33.09 41.53
CA ASN A 1002 -14.58 34.24 40.86
C ASN A 1002 -15.17 33.96 39.47
N GLY A 1003 -14.99 32.76 38.95
CA GLY A 1003 -15.60 32.29 37.71
C GLY A 1003 -16.51 31.08 37.89
N ILE A 1004 -16.88 30.70 39.11
CA ILE A 1004 -17.75 29.54 39.39
C ILE A 1004 -19.09 30.03 39.94
N GLY A 1005 -20.16 29.74 39.20
CA GLY A 1005 -21.55 30.02 39.52
C GLY A 1005 -22.44 28.78 39.35
N LEU A 1006 -23.72 29.00 39.06
CA LEU A 1006 -24.71 27.93 38.91
C LEU A 1006 -25.86 28.33 37.98
N ARG A 1007 -26.60 27.32 37.55
CA ARG A 1007 -27.90 27.41 36.89
C ARG A 1007 -28.80 26.31 37.45
N CYS A 1008 -30.09 26.55 37.54
CA CYS A 1008 -31.03 25.58 38.10
C CYS A 1008 -31.80 24.82 37.02
N ALA A 1009 -32.12 23.56 37.30
CA ALA A 1009 -32.98 22.71 36.50
C ALA A 1009 -34.19 22.20 37.30
N ARG A 1010 -35.24 21.75 36.62
CA ARG A 1010 -36.43 21.12 37.22
C ARG A 1010 -37.01 20.08 36.26
N THR A 1011 -37.34 18.89 36.75
CA THR A 1011 -37.94 17.79 35.97
C THR A 1011 -39.44 17.70 36.12
#